data_AF-A0A9E2AQG1-F1
#
_entry.id   AF-A0A9E2AQG1-F1
#
_cell.length_a   1.000
_cell.length_b   1.000
_cell.length_c   1.000
_cell.angle_alpha   90.00
_cell.angle_beta   90.00
_cell.angle_gamma   90.00
#
_symmetry.space_group_name_H-M   'P 1'
#
loop_
_entity.id
_entity.type
_entity.pdbx_description
1 polymer ?
#
loop_
_entity_poly.entity_id
_entity_poly.type
_entity_poly.pdbx_seq_one_letter_code
_entity_poly.pdbx_strand_id
1 'polypeptide(L)'
;DLLILNGSHPNIVSTWSPVEGKLTLRGLGGTDVSYPDLIAAVYDVVYTNSSPFMTGDREFSFTVGDANYLPSTDHYYQFVEDLGITWTDARTAAESYTYFGLQGYLVTISSAEEAQMVGEQAPGTGWIGGSDQETEGVWKWMTGPEAGTVFWTGGITGTSPNYAFWNNGEPNDLNGEDYAHVTAPGIGIPGSWNDLPNLLTNPSDPYYPQGFIIEFGGMPGDPDVDISASTQISVPGIVESTDADRCGPGSVTLEAVASTAEVLWFDTTVGGVPLGTGTSFVTPVLNDSATYYALASVNGCETGLRIPVYATIKTIPSVTGTVGDQVCNEGSGVLTASANPGSITWYDSAVGGNIVGSGDSFTTPVHNITTTYYAEVEFDGCISLNREPVTLTIIQTSQPSGSPMQSFCDLDTATVSDLAAVGDEIQWYDSIDSNTALNESDELMDGAYYATQTLNGCESLDRLEVEVIVYDTVSIPEDIPDIRSCDTAEDGDDTNGLVAFDLRINETLLLNGATSSDFSFRYFSDPGYLIEISNPDNFLNTVPGGQVVYFRIENILKSSCFSDGMFNIIVDDLPFVMPSFVLKNCDEDGNPDGFTDFNLNEAVPLIVSGDLAQMSLTYHASLADAEQNVSTLDPAPYNNSSGNQVFLRVENVQGCYRISNLELQVSTTSFNEGYVQTLEGCDDDALIDGLRVFDLSESSQDFIDQFPTGQNLSVHYFRTLEDAQLEQNEITQITTYINETPFSQVLYVRVESDDNGECFGIGPHLLLTVHPRPEFDVDQEEFYCLNGQPIQFEAINANGDYLYEWRDESGMLISEEPTALIESGGVYSVIAYSAEGCSSFPLSFTVVESGVANIQPGDIIVEDFSNNNSISINGNNLGIGDYEFALDDADGPYQDDPYFSNVSAGDHLLFIRDKNGCGIVTIEVFVLGFPKFFTPNNDGYNDKWNLKGWNQTYSSRSQIKIFDRYGKLIKEISPATDGWNGQFNGQNLRASDYWFVANLIKQDGTNRVLKGHFSLVR
;
A
#
# COMPACT_ATOMS: atom_id res chain seq x y z
N ASP A 1 -1.00 -4.68 9.62
CA ASP A 1 -0.12 -5.79 9.20
C ASP A 1 -0.79 -7.07 9.62
N LEU A 2 -1.08 -7.94 8.66
CA LEU A 2 -1.79 -9.20 8.86
C LEU A 2 -1.30 -10.18 7.80
N LEU A 3 -0.76 -11.32 8.22
CA LEU A 3 -0.52 -12.45 7.34
C LEU A 3 -1.76 -13.35 7.34
N ILE A 4 -2.25 -13.69 6.16
CA ILE A 4 -3.41 -14.56 5.93
C ILE A 4 -2.92 -15.76 5.10
N LEU A 5 -3.26 -16.97 5.53
CA LEU A 5 -3.19 -18.13 4.63
C LEU A 5 -4.42 -18.07 3.72
N ASN A 6 -4.21 -17.79 2.43
CA ASN A 6 -5.26 -17.92 1.42
C ASN A 6 -5.32 -19.37 0.91
N GLY A 7 -6.27 -19.66 0.01
CA GLY A 7 -6.46 -21.00 -0.53
C GLY A 7 -7.10 -21.98 0.45
N SER A 8 -7.20 -23.24 0.03
CA SER A 8 -7.77 -24.34 0.81
C SER A 8 -6.69 -25.36 1.14
N HIS A 9 -6.24 -25.35 2.39
CA HIS A 9 -5.18 -26.24 2.89
C HIS A 9 -5.76 -27.22 3.92
N PRO A 10 -6.43 -28.31 3.50
CA PRO A 10 -7.26 -29.15 4.38
C PRO A 10 -6.46 -29.83 5.50
N ASN A 11 -5.17 -30.10 5.27
CA ASN A 11 -4.27 -30.69 6.27
C ASN A 11 -3.66 -29.66 7.22
N ILE A 12 -3.86 -28.35 7.00
CA ILE A 12 -3.20 -27.27 7.75
C ILE A 12 -4.23 -26.37 8.44
N VAL A 13 -3.99 -26.10 9.72
CA VAL A 13 -4.66 -25.06 10.49
C VAL A 13 -3.69 -23.89 10.65
N SER A 14 -4.06 -22.75 10.07
CA SER A 14 -3.37 -21.48 10.32
C SER A 14 -3.92 -20.78 11.56
N THR A 15 -3.09 -20.06 12.29
CA THR A 15 -3.52 -19.17 13.39
C THR A 15 -2.65 -17.93 13.43
N TRP A 16 -3.30 -16.75 13.35
CA TRP A 16 -2.63 -15.45 13.44
C TRP A 16 -2.62 -14.94 14.89
N SER A 17 -1.43 -14.65 15.41
CA SER A 17 -1.24 -13.93 16.67
C SER A 17 -0.94 -12.46 16.40
N PRO A 18 -1.89 -11.53 16.62
CA PRO A 18 -1.65 -10.10 16.39
C PRO A 18 -0.73 -9.45 17.43
N VAL A 19 -0.42 -10.15 18.54
CA VAL A 19 0.54 -9.70 19.55
C VAL A 19 1.97 -10.05 19.11
N GLU A 20 2.18 -11.29 18.64
CA GLU A 20 3.49 -11.76 18.19
C GLU A 20 3.81 -11.39 16.74
N GLY A 21 2.84 -10.88 15.98
CA GLY A 21 2.98 -10.70 14.53
C GLY A 21 3.15 -12.02 13.76
N LYS A 22 2.80 -13.16 14.37
CA LYS A 22 3.13 -14.51 13.92
C LYS A 22 1.93 -15.21 13.30
N LEU A 23 2.07 -15.67 12.05
CA LEU A 23 1.19 -16.67 11.45
C LEU A 23 1.78 -18.06 11.73
N THR A 24 1.11 -18.87 12.53
CA THR A 24 1.52 -20.24 12.79
C THR A 24 0.74 -21.20 11.90
N LEU A 25 1.45 -22.07 11.18
CA LEU A 25 0.87 -23.17 10.40
C LEU A 25 1.12 -24.49 11.15
N ARG A 26 0.07 -25.30 11.39
CA ARG A 26 0.19 -26.61 12.07
C ARG A 26 -0.70 -27.65 11.39
N GLY A 27 -0.38 -28.94 11.52
CA GLY A 27 -1.22 -30.01 10.98
C GLY A 27 -2.57 -30.11 11.68
N LEU A 28 -3.60 -30.49 10.92
CA LEU A 28 -4.97 -30.61 11.41
C LEU A 28 -5.06 -31.62 12.56
N GLY A 29 -5.46 -31.14 13.74
CA GLY A 29 -5.52 -31.95 14.96
C GLY A 29 -4.16 -32.21 15.62
N GLY A 30 -3.09 -31.51 15.20
CA GLY A 30 -1.75 -31.64 15.77
C GLY A 30 -0.94 -32.82 15.20
N THR A 31 -1.27 -33.28 14.00
CA THR A 31 -0.42 -34.18 13.22
C THR A 31 0.78 -33.42 12.65
N ASP A 32 1.81 -34.16 12.23
CA ASP A 32 2.87 -33.60 11.40
C ASP A 32 2.28 -33.18 10.03
N VAL A 33 2.90 -32.17 9.42
CA VAL A 33 2.51 -31.62 8.10
C VAL A 33 3.48 -32.18 7.05
N SER A 34 2.98 -32.62 5.90
CA SER A 34 3.86 -33.03 4.80
C SER A 34 4.63 -31.81 4.25
N TYR A 35 5.87 -32.01 3.77
CA TYR A 35 6.61 -30.91 3.14
C TYR A 35 5.86 -30.29 1.94
N PRO A 36 5.20 -31.06 1.05
CA PRO A 36 4.37 -30.49 -0.01
C PRO A 36 3.22 -29.61 0.49
N ASP A 37 2.44 -30.05 1.48
CA ASP A 37 1.35 -29.25 2.08
C ASP A 37 1.90 -27.95 2.67
N LEU A 38 3.01 -28.03 3.41
CA LEU A 38 3.62 -26.87 4.05
C LEU A 38 4.17 -25.87 3.02
N ILE A 39 4.80 -26.35 1.94
CA ILE A 39 5.31 -25.53 0.84
C ILE A 39 4.15 -24.83 0.12
N ALA A 40 3.07 -25.55 -0.20
CA ALA A 40 1.87 -24.98 -0.82
C ALA A 40 1.26 -23.89 0.06
N ALA A 41 1.07 -24.16 1.36
CA ALA A 41 0.54 -23.18 2.29
C ALA A 41 1.44 -21.96 2.45
N VAL A 42 2.76 -22.12 2.47
CA VAL A 42 3.71 -20.99 2.55
C VAL A 42 3.64 -20.10 1.29
N TYR A 43 3.46 -20.68 0.10
CA TYR A 43 3.28 -19.89 -1.12
C TYR A 43 1.95 -19.10 -1.14
N ASP A 44 0.90 -19.60 -0.48
CA ASP A 44 -0.40 -18.94 -0.36
C ASP A 44 -0.50 -17.95 0.83
N VAL A 45 0.60 -17.71 1.58
CA VAL A 45 0.60 -16.68 2.63
C VAL A 45 0.62 -15.28 2.01
N VAL A 46 -0.47 -14.54 2.17
CA VAL A 46 -0.62 -13.17 1.70
C VAL A 46 -0.47 -12.18 2.86
N TYR A 47 0.43 -11.21 2.69
CA TYR A 47 0.49 -10.03 3.54
C TYR A 47 -0.59 -9.01 3.14
N THR A 48 -1.36 -8.56 4.12
CA THR A 48 -2.39 -7.53 3.97
C THR A 48 -2.21 -6.40 4.97
N ASN A 49 -2.60 -5.19 4.57
CA ASN A 49 -2.58 -4.00 5.39
C ASN A 49 -3.83 -3.17 5.11
N SER A 50 -4.53 -2.75 6.18
CA SER A 50 -5.78 -1.99 6.10
C SER A 50 -5.59 -0.47 6.05
N SER A 51 -4.35 0.02 6.09
CA SER A 51 -4.00 1.43 5.90
C SER A 51 -3.88 1.75 4.41
N PRO A 52 -4.64 2.72 3.88
CA PRO A 52 -4.42 3.24 2.52
C PRO A 52 -3.11 4.06 2.40
N PHE A 53 -2.41 4.29 3.52
CA PHE A 53 -1.16 5.01 3.61
C PHE A 53 -0.10 4.12 4.27
N MET A 54 0.42 3.13 3.53
CA MET A 54 1.55 2.33 3.97
C MET A 54 2.86 3.13 3.86
N THR A 55 3.73 2.99 4.86
CA THR A 55 5.08 3.55 4.88
C THR A 55 6.05 2.59 5.58
N GLY A 56 7.32 2.69 5.21
CA GLY A 56 8.40 1.81 5.69
C GLY A 56 8.32 0.40 5.10
N ASP A 57 9.46 -0.29 5.11
CA ASP A 57 9.54 -1.66 4.62
C ASP A 57 8.89 -2.64 5.60
N ARG A 58 8.65 -3.88 5.17
CA ARG A 58 8.21 -4.98 6.01
C ARG A 58 9.11 -6.19 5.80
N GLU A 59 9.70 -6.67 6.89
CA GLU A 59 10.51 -7.88 6.89
C GLU A 59 9.68 -9.05 7.40
N PHE A 60 9.88 -10.21 6.79
CA PHE A 60 9.19 -11.44 7.10
C PHE A 60 10.23 -12.55 7.22
N SER A 61 10.22 -13.26 8.34
CA SER A 61 10.95 -14.51 8.50
C SER A 61 9.99 -15.70 8.49
N PHE A 62 10.43 -16.79 7.88
CA PHE A 62 9.81 -18.10 7.95
C PHE A 62 10.79 -19.04 8.67
N THR A 63 10.27 -19.94 9.50
CA THR A 63 11.09 -20.97 10.16
C THR A 63 10.25 -22.20 10.47
N VAL A 64 10.87 -23.38 10.41
CA VAL A 64 10.25 -24.65 10.81
C VAL A 64 10.47 -24.88 12.30
N GLY A 65 9.37 -24.97 13.05
CA GLY A 65 9.35 -25.22 14.50
C GLY A 65 8.70 -24.09 15.29
N ASP A 66 8.85 -24.11 16.62
CA ASP A 66 8.13 -23.18 17.51
C ASP A 66 8.87 -21.85 17.76
N ALA A 67 10.18 -21.77 17.53
CA ALA A 67 10.97 -20.54 17.74
C ALA A 67 10.66 -19.46 16.68
N ASN A 68 11.07 -18.22 16.95
CA ASN A 68 11.07 -17.11 15.98
C ASN A 68 12.50 -16.92 15.45
N TYR A 69 12.66 -16.72 14.14
CA TYR A 69 13.96 -16.52 13.49
C TYR A 69 14.21 -15.04 13.18
N LEU A 70 15.40 -14.53 13.52
CA LEU A 70 15.84 -13.18 13.19
C LEU A 70 16.99 -13.21 12.16
N PRO A 71 16.77 -12.77 10.91
CA PRO A 71 17.77 -12.87 9.85
C PRO A 71 19.02 -11.99 10.05
N SER A 72 18.95 -10.95 10.89
CA SER A 72 20.09 -10.05 11.13
C SER A 72 21.13 -10.62 12.09
N THR A 73 20.74 -11.58 12.95
CA THR A 73 21.63 -12.33 13.85
C THR A 73 21.84 -13.79 13.40
N ASP A 74 20.97 -14.31 12.53
CA ASP A 74 20.89 -15.75 12.17
C ASP A 74 20.54 -16.65 13.36
N HIS A 75 19.87 -16.08 14.37
CA HIS A 75 19.53 -16.75 15.63
C HIS A 75 18.02 -17.02 15.76
N TYR A 76 17.68 -17.93 16.68
CA TYR A 76 16.34 -18.41 16.96
C TYR A 76 15.95 -18.12 18.40
N TYR A 77 14.73 -17.67 18.64
CA TYR A 77 14.30 -17.16 19.94
C TYR A 77 12.96 -17.76 20.36
N GLN A 78 12.86 -18.24 21.59
CA GLN A 78 11.66 -18.91 22.11
C GLN A 78 11.35 -18.47 23.55
N PHE A 79 10.12 -18.01 23.78
CA PHE A 79 9.61 -17.80 25.14
C PHE A 79 9.14 -19.12 25.76
N VAL A 80 9.50 -19.36 27.02
CA VAL A 80 9.05 -20.51 27.82
C VAL A 80 8.35 -20.01 29.07
N GLU A 81 7.06 -20.34 29.21
CA GLU A 81 6.26 -20.01 30.40
C GLU A 81 6.70 -20.87 31.60
N ASP A 82 7.16 -20.22 32.67
CA ASP A 82 7.41 -20.83 33.98
C ASP A 82 7.19 -19.78 35.08
N LEU A 83 5.97 -19.76 35.63
CA LEU A 83 5.49 -18.69 36.50
C LEU A 83 6.28 -18.63 37.83
N GLY A 84 7.07 -17.58 37.99
CA GLY A 84 7.87 -17.32 39.18
C GLY A 84 9.20 -18.06 39.25
N ILE A 85 9.70 -18.59 38.12
CA ILE A 85 11.06 -19.10 38.02
C ILE A 85 12.08 -18.03 38.43
N THR A 86 13.15 -18.42 39.13
CA THR A 86 14.25 -17.49 39.46
C THR A 86 15.12 -17.26 38.24
N TRP A 87 15.81 -16.11 38.13
CA TRP A 87 16.77 -15.88 37.03
C TRP A 87 17.84 -16.98 36.99
N THR A 88 18.29 -17.44 38.16
CA THR A 88 19.30 -18.50 38.27
C THR A 88 18.81 -19.84 37.74
N ASP A 89 17.57 -20.22 38.07
CA ASP A 89 16.95 -21.45 37.57
C ASP A 89 16.61 -21.33 36.08
N ALA A 90 16.14 -20.16 35.63
CA ALA A 90 15.86 -19.86 34.22
C ALA A 90 17.11 -19.97 33.34
N ARG A 91 18.27 -19.50 33.83
CA ARG A 91 19.55 -19.71 33.13
C ARG A 91 19.86 -21.18 32.93
N THR A 92 19.82 -21.96 33.99
CA THR A 92 20.11 -23.40 33.93
C THR A 92 19.04 -24.19 33.17
N ALA A 93 17.80 -23.70 33.14
CA ALA A 93 16.75 -24.23 32.28
C ALA A 93 17.07 -23.97 30.80
N ALA A 94 17.36 -22.72 30.40
CA ALA A 94 17.73 -22.36 29.04
C ALA A 94 18.95 -23.14 28.51
N GLU A 95 19.99 -23.29 29.35
CA GLU A 95 21.18 -24.13 29.08
C GLU A 95 20.86 -25.63 28.85
N SER A 96 19.64 -26.10 29.17
CA SER A 96 19.21 -27.48 28.95
C SER A 96 18.35 -27.72 27.70
N TYR A 97 17.92 -26.65 27.02
CA TYR A 97 17.21 -26.75 25.74
C TYR A 97 18.17 -26.87 24.58
N THR A 98 17.75 -27.60 23.54
CA THR A 98 18.37 -27.57 22.21
C THR A 98 17.31 -27.37 21.14
N TYR A 99 17.67 -26.70 20.04
CA TYR A 99 16.79 -26.44 18.91
C TYR A 99 17.48 -26.91 17.63
N PHE A 100 17.02 -28.03 17.04
CA PHE A 100 17.68 -28.70 15.90
C PHE A 100 19.20 -28.96 16.10
N GLY A 101 19.63 -29.11 17.36
CA GLY A 101 21.03 -29.32 17.74
C GLY A 101 21.79 -28.05 18.19
N LEU A 102 21.23 -26.86 17.95
CA LEU A 102 21.74 -25.60 18.52
C LEU A 102 21.58 -25.60 20.04
N GLN A 103 22.58 -25.10 20.77
CA GLN A 103 22.57 -25.01 22.23
C GLN A 103 21.81 -23.75 22.70
N GLY A 104 20.79 -23.93 23.54
CA GLY A 104 20.02 -22.82 24.13
C GLY A 104 20.75 -22.10 25.26
N TYR A 105 20.44 -20.80 25.43
CA TYR A 105 20.89 -19.94 26.52
C TYR A 105 19.89 -18.80 26.78
N LEU A 106 19.94 -18.10 27.93
CA LEU A 106 19.08 -16.92 28.12
C LEU A 106 19.47 -15.83 27.14
N VAL A 107 18.48 -15.29 26.42
CA VAL A 107 18.67 -14.31 25.35
C VAL A 107 19.56 -13.14 25.76
N THR A 108 20.47 -12.78 24.86
CA THR A 108 21.19 -11.50 24.91
C THR A 108 20.57 -10.57 23.86
N ILE A 109 20.57 -9.25 24.12
CA ILE A 109 19.88 -8.31 23.24
C ILE A 109 20.87 -7.23 22.82
N SER A 110 21.33 -7.30 21.58
CA SER A 110 22.40 -6.46 21.03
C SER A 110 21.90 -5.35 20.10
N SER A 111 20.61 -5.38 19.73
CA SER A 111 19.98 -4.54 18.71
C SER A 111 18.54 -4.15 19.07
N ALA A 112 17.98 -3.19 18.32
CA ALA A 112 16.58 -2.75 18.53
C ALA A 112 15.58 -3.77 17.97
N GLU A 113 16.00 -4.46 16.91
CA GLU A 113 15.28 -5.50 16.20
C GLU A 113 15.07 -6.73 17.09
N GLU A 114 16.13 -7.15 17.81
CA GLU A 114 16.00 -8.19 18.86
C GLU A 114 15.07 -7.73 19.98
N ALA A 115 15.22 -6.52 20.50
CA ALA A 115 14.39 -6.00 21.58
C ALA A 115 12.90 -5.92 21.20
N GLN A 116 12.59 -5.64 19.93
CA GLN A 116 11.24 -5.75 19.40
C GLN A 116 10.78 -7.21 19.37
N MET A 117 11.54 -8.11 18.75
CA MET A 117 11.09 -9.49 18.56
C MET A 117 10.93 -10.27 19.88
N VAL A 118 11.86 -10.11 20.83
CA VAL A 118 11.81 -10.84 22.12
C VAL A 118 11.18 -10.05 23.26
N GLY A 119 10.91 -8.76 23.07
CA GLY A 119 10.35 -7.89 24.09
C GLY A 119 8.93 -7.41 23.78
N GLU A 120 8.71 -6.84 22.61
CA GLU A 120 7.39 -6.33 22.18
C GLU A 120 6.51 -7.45 21.59
N GLN A 121 7.10 -8.36 20.82
CA GLN A 121 6.43 -9.43 20.09
C GLN A 121 6.53 -10.82 20.75
N ALA A 122 7.04 -10.91 21.97
CA ALA A 122 7.01 -12.16 22.73
C ALA A 122 5.58 -12.44 23.28
N PRO A 123 5.15 -13.71 23.35
CA PRO A 123 3.82 -14.08 23.88
C PRO A 123 3.67 -13.84 25.39
N GLY A 124 4.77 -13.54 26.10
CA GLY A 124 4.82 -13.21 27.52
C GLY A 124 6.16 -12.58 27.89
N THR A 125 6.34 -12.17 29.14
CA THR A 125 7.58 -11.52 29.59
C THR A 125 8.37 -12.38 30.56
N GLY A 126 9.69 -12.34 30.41
CA GLY A 126 10.58 -13.21 31.17
C GLY A 126 11.98 -12.65 31.36
N TRP A 127 12.79 -13.46 32.04
CA TRP A 127 14.21 -13.22 32.24
C TRP A 127 14.99 -13.22 30.93
N ILE A 128 15.98 -12.32 30.87
CA ILE A 128 16.99 -12.23 29.81
C ILE A 128 18.39 -12.38 30.43
N GLY A 129 19.42 -12.61 29.63
CA GLY A 129 20.77 -12.96 30.08
C GLY A 129 21.54 -11.90 30.89
N GLY A 130 20.94 -10.74 31.17
CA GLY A 130 21.61 -9.59 31.78
C GLY A 130 21.64 -9.63 33.30
N SER A 131 22.79 -9.34 33.89
CA SER A 131 22.97 -9.17 35.35
C SER A 131 24.17 -8.28 35.68
N ASP A 132 24.14 -7.60 36.82
CA ASP A 132 25.29 -6.92 37.41
C ASP A 132 25.74 -7.50 38.77
N GLN A 133 25.21 -8.68 39.17
CA GLN A 133 25.53 -9.36 40.43
C GLN A 133 27.04 -9.51 40.73
N GLU A 134 27.89 -9.60 39.70
CA GLU A 134 29.34 -9.63 39.89
C GLU A 134 29.93 -8.31 40.40
N THR A 135 29.34 -7.18 40.03
CA THR A 135 29.80 -5.81 40.30
C THR A 135 28.65 -4.83 40.11
N GLU A 136 27.96 -4.53 41.20
CA GLU A 136 26.96 -3.46 41.37
C GLU A 136 27.12 -2.28 40.40
N GLY A 137 26.08 -2.03 39.59
CA GLY A 137 26.04 -0.98 38.58
C GLY A 137 26.89 -1.25 37.34
N VAL A 138 27.34 -2.48 37.07
CA VAL A 138 28.08 -2.88 35.86
C VAL A 138 27.42 -4.12 35.22
N TRP A 139 26.41 -3.84 34.42
CA TRP A 139 25.56 -4.83 33.76
C TRP A 139 26.23 -5.51 32.58
N LYS A 140 26.20 -6.84 32.58
CA LYS A 140 26.78 -7.71 31.56
C LYS A 140 25.81 -8.76 31.09
N TRP A 141 26.01 -9.24 29.87
CA TRP A 141 25.47 -10.53 29.44
C TRP A 141 26.22 -11.64 30.18
N MET A 142 25.48 -12.56 30.80
CA MET A 142 26.01 -13.67 31.61
C MET A 142 25.87 -15.04 30.90
N THR A 143 25.33 -15.02 29.69
CA THR A 143 24.93 -16.16 28.86
C THR A 143 25.30 -15.89 27.40
N GLY A 144 25.20 -16.93 26.57
CA GLY A 144 25.41 -16.83 25.12
C GLY A 144 26.85 -16.59 24.67
N PRO A 145 27.07 -16.40 23.36
CA PRO A 145 28.35 -15.98 22.79
C PRO A 145 28.87 -14.65 23.37
N GLU A 146 27.97 -13.77 23.82
CA GLU A 146 28.25 -12.44 24.37
C GLU A 146 28.70 -12.47 25.83
N ALA A 147 28.71 -13.64 26.48
CA ALA A 147 28.98 -13.81 27.91
C ALA A 147 30.25 -13.04 28.38
N GLY A 148 30.05 -12.11 29.32
CA GLY A 148 31.06 -11.20 29.86
C GLY A 148 31.10 -9.81 29.22
N THR A 149 30.35 -9.57 28.13
CA THR A 149 30.20 -8.26 27.51
C THR A 149 29.39 -7.32 28.39
N VAL A 150 29.97 -6.16 28.75
CA VAL A 150 29.26 -5.08 29.44
C VAL A 150 28.31 -4.37 28.46
N PHE A 151 27.04 -4.21 28.83
CA PHE A 151 26.07 -3.46 28.03
C PHE A 151 25.60 -2.16 28.70
N TRP A 152 25.70 -2.03 30.04
CA TRP A 152 25.36 -0.79 30.75
C TRP A 152 26.27 -0.54 31.96
N THR A 153 26.42 0.72 32.37
CA THR A 153 27.21 1.10 33.56
C THR A 153 26.60 2.32 34.27
N GLY A 154 26.33 2.19 35.56
CA GLY A 154 25.58 3.12 36.40
C GLY A 154 24.12 2.67 36.62
N GLY A 155 23.38 3.39 37.46
CA GLY A 155 21.91 3.24 37.58
C GLY A 155 21.18 4.05 36.51
N ILE A 156 20.01 4.61 36.86
CA ILE A 156 19.11 5.43 36.03
C ILE A 156 19.78 6.45 35.09
N THR A 157 20.88 7.10 35.51
CA THR A 157 21.63 8.08 34.70
C THR A 157 22.97 7.52 34.20
N GLY A 158 23.01 6.21 33.95
CA GLY A 158 24.17 5.48 33.46
C GLY A 158 24.48 5.74 31.99
N THR A 159 25.42 4.96 31.47
CA THR A 159 25.85 5.04 30.06
C THR A 159 25.95 3.65 29.46
N SER A 160 25.45 3.52 28.24
CA SER A 160 25.52 2.31 27.42
C SER A 160 26.80 2.29 26.57
N PRO A 161 27.77 1.37 26.79
CA PRO A 161 28.85 1.13 25.84
C PRO A 161 28.40 0.37 24.58
N ASN A 162 27.32 -0.42 24.68
CA ASN A 162 26.69 -1.19 23.60
C ASN A 162 25.18 -0.87 23.58
N TYR A 163 24.34 -1.69 22.93
CA TYR A 163 22.89 -1.55 23.04
C TYR A 163 22.40 -1.86 24.45
N ALA A 164 21.46 -1.05 24.96
CA ALA A 164 20.70 -1.32 26.17
C ALA A 164 19.34 -0.62 26.08
N PHE A 165 18.29 -1.27 26.56
CA PHE A 165 16.92 -0.77 26.42
C PHE A 165 16.17 -0.74 27.75
N TRP A 166 16.76 -0.08 28.75
CA TRP A 166 16.13 0.14 30.05
C TRP A 166 14.87 0.99 29.94
N ASN A 167 13.87 0.69 30.76
CA ASN A 167 12.63 1.45 30.86
C ASN A 167 12.85 2.81 31.54
N ASN A 168 11.82 3.68 31.49
CA ASN A 168 11.82 5.01 32.10
C ASN A 168 11.99 4.96 33.63
N GLY A 169 13.23 5.07 34.10
CA GLY A 169 13.58 5.04 35.51
C GLY A 169 14.59 3.96 35.89
N GLU A 170 14.98 3.11 34.94
CA GLU A 170 15.77 1.90 35.19
C GLU A 170 17.21 1.99 34.64
N PRO A 171 18.17 1.18 35.14
CA PRO A 171 18.07 0.32 36.32
C PRO A 171 18.15 1.13 37.61
N ASN A 172 17.37 0.75 38.62
CA ASN A 172 17.14 1.56 39.82
C ASN A 172 17.71 0.97 41.14
N ASP A 173 18.08 -0.32 41.17
CA ASP A 173 18.51 -1.09 42.35
C ASP A 173 17.55 -0.98 43.55
N LEU A 174 16.25 -1.25 43.36
CA LEU A 174 15.26 -1.18 44.43
C LEU A 174 15.25 -2.49 45.23
N ASN A 175 16.19 -2.57 46.17
CA ASN A 175 16.41 -3.64 47.15
C ASN A 175 17.41 -4.76 46.73
N GLY A 176 18.39 -4.50 45.86
CA GLY A 176 19.34 -5.52 45.39
C GLY A 176 18.78 -6.26 44.18
N GLU A 177 18.56 -5.50 43.10
CA GLU A 177 17.87 -5.97 41.89
C GLU A 177 18.85 -6.39 40.80
N ASP A 178 19.67 -7.41 41.07
CA ASP A 178 20.83 -7.74 40.22
C ASP A 178 20.53 -8.30 38.80
N TYR A 179 19.27 -8.40 38.33
CA TYR A 179 18.89 -9.21 37.15
C TYR A 179 17.91 -8.53 36.19
N ALA A 180 18.16 -8.62 34.88
CA ALA A 180 17.37 -7.94 33.85
C ALA A 180 16.17 -8.78 33.38
N HIS A 181 15.03 -8.12 33.21
CA HIS A 181 13.75 -8.73 32.83
C HIS A 181 12.97 -7.82 31.87
N VAL A 182 12.25 -8.40 30.89
CA VAL A 182 11.40 -7.61 29.97
C VAL A 182 10.19 -7.02 30.70
N THR A 183 9.89 -5.75 30.48
CA THR A 183 8.71 -5.08 31.07
C THR A 183 7.39 -5.62 30.51
N ALA A 184 6.41 -5.86 31.37
CA ALA A 184 5.11 -6.40 30.97
C ALA A 184 4.37 -5.51 29.94
N PRO A 185 3.56 -6.10 29.03
CA PRO A 185 2.84 -5.34 28.00
C PRO A 185 2.00 -4.20 28.59
N GLY A 186 2.19 -2.99 28.05
CA GLY A 186 1.54 -1.77 28.53
C GLY A 186 2.24 -1.06 29.70
N ILE A 187 3.39 -1.55 30.17
CA ILE A 187 4.20 -0.89 31.19
C ILE A 187 5.40 -0.17 30.53
N GLY A 188 5.41 1.16 30.59
CA GLY A 188 6.56 1.95 30.12
C GLY A 188 6.74 1.91 28.60
N ILE A 189 7.97 1.63 28.15
CA ILE A 189 8.31 1.49 26.72
C ILE A 189 8.16 -0.01 26.34
N PRO A 190 7.40 -0.39 25.31
CA PRO A 190 7.28 -1.79 24.88
C PRO A 190 8.66 -2.43 24.62
N GLY A 191 8.85 -3.67 25.08
CA GLY A 191 10.11 -4.41 24.96
C GLY A 191 11.27 -3.91 25.84
N SER A 192 11.13 -2.79 26.55
CA SER A 192 12.17 -2.28 27.46
C SER A 192 12.32 -3.12 28.72
N TRP A 193 13.40 -2.91 29.46
CA TRP A 193 13.82 -3.78 30.57
C TRP A 193 13.67 -3.10 31.94
N ASN A 194 13.42 -3.94 32.95
CA ASN A 194 13.46 -3.61 34.37
C ASN A 194 14.55 -4.47 35.04
N ASP A 195 15.20 -3.93 36.07
CA ASP A 195 16.02 -4.72 36.98
C ASP A 195 15.14 -5.31 38.09
N LEU A 196 15.39 -6.56 38.50
CA LEU A 196 14.58 -7.30 39.48
C LEU A 196 15.45 -8.19 40.37
N PRO A 197 14.99 -8.54 41.59
CA PRO A 197 15.71 -9.48 42.43
C PRO A 197 15.47 -10.90 41.94
N ASN A 198 16.42 -11.82 42.17
CA ASN A 198 16.37 -13.22 41.71
C ASN A 198 15.07 -13.97 42.04
N LEU A 199 14.32 -13.55 43.07
CA LEU A 199 13.10 -14.21 43.52
C LEU A 199 12.00 -13.19 43.87
N LEU A 200 10.90 -13.27 43.13
CA LEU A 200 9.65 -12.54 43.39
C LEU A 200 8.57 -13.53 43.84
N THR A 201 7.69 -13.12 44.76
CA THR A 201 6.72 -14.02 45.43
C THR A 201 5.26 -13.60 45.29
N ASN A 202 4.98 -12.58 44.48
CA ASN A 202 3.64 -12.02 44.27
C ASN A 202 3.21 -12.14 42.80
N PRO A 203 2.39 -13.15 42.43
CA PRO A 203 1.86 -13.30 41.07
C PRO A 203 0.91 -12.19 40.60
N SER A 204 0.61 -11.20 41.44
CA SER A 204 -0.17 -10.00 41.07
C SER A 204 0.71 -8.76 40.85
N ASP A 205 2.04 -8.93 40.88
CA ASP A 205 2.97 -7.88 40.48
C ASP A 205 3.08 -7.84 38.94
N PRO A 206 2.98 -6.68 38.27
CA PRO A 206 3.20 -6.58 36.83
C PRO A 206 4.58 -7.07 36.39
N TYR A 207 5.58 -7.03 37.27
CA TYR A 207 6.94 -7.53 37.00
C TYR A 207 7.19 -8.94 37.55
N TYR A 208 6.14 -9.67 37.92
CA TYR A 208 6.29 -11.08 38.28
C TYR A 208 6.77 -11.90 37.06
N PRO A 209 7.86 -12.68 37.16
CA PRO A 209 8.37 -13.42 36.02
C PRO A 209 7.35 -14.42 35.52
N GLN A 210 6.94 -14.27 34.26
CA GLN A 210 6.01 -15.21 33.63
C GLN A 210 6.75 -16.39 32.99
N GLY A 211 8.07 -16.26 32.84
CA GLY A 211 8.92 -17.26 32.24
C GLY A 211 10.31 -16.70 31.94
N PHE A 212 10.88 -17.16 30.83
CA PHE A 212 12.18 -16.72 30.33
C PHE A 212 12.25 -16.87 28.81
N ILE A 213 13.19 -16.15 28.20
CA ILE A 213 13.41 -16.19 26.75
C ILE A 213 14.73 -16.91 26.49
N ILE A 214 14.66 -17.94 25.66
CA ILE A 214 15.80 -18.70 25.16
C ILE A 214 16.20 -18.15 23.80
N GLU A 215 17.50 -18.07 23.58
CA GLU A 215 18.13 -17.83 22.29
C GLU A 215 18.96 -19.06 21.90
N PHE A 216 19.00 -19.39 20.61
CA PHE A 216 19.77 -20.48 20.03
C PHE A 216 20.53 -19.97 18.81
N GLY A 217 21.82 -20.27 18.72
CA GLY A 217 22.72 -19.82 17.66
C GLY A 217 24.06 -19.31 18.20
N GLY A 218 25.07 -19.28 17.34
CA GLY A 218 26.38 -18.70 17.64
C GLY A 218 27.23 -19.43 18.70
N MET A 219 26.74 -20.49 19.34
CA MET A 219 27.46 -21.17 20.43
C MET A 219 28.57 -22.09 19.89
N PRO A 220 29.71 -22.23 20.61
CA PRO A 220 30.83 -23.05 20.13
C PRO A 220 30.48 -24.55 19.99
N GLY A 221 30.23 -24.99 18.75
CA GLY A 221 29.88 -26.38 18.42
C GLY A 221 28.45 -26.57 17.92
N ASP A 222 27.67 -25.50 17.79
CA ASP A 222 26.39 -25.51 17.09
C ASP A 222 26.52 -26.04 15.65
N PRO A 223 25.58 -26.86 15.16
CA PRO A 223 25.52 -27.29 13.76
C PRO A 223 25.01 -26.17 12.84
N ASP A 224 25.36 -26.24 11.55
CA ASP A 224 24.70 -25.45 10.50
C ASP A 224 23.27 -25.99 10.30
N VAL A 225 22.24 -25.13 10.35
CA VAL A 225 20.82 -25.54 10.27
C VAL A 225 20.08 -24.72 9.20
N ASP A 226 19.57 -25.39 8.17
CA ASP A 226 18.83 -24.80 7.05
C ASP A 226 17.32 -25.09 7.18
N ILE A 227 16.66 -24.35 8.08
CA ILE A 227 15.21 -24.48 8.39
C ILE A 227 14.46 -23.15 8.33
N SER A 228 15.11 -22.08 7.89
CA SER A 228 14.58 -20.71 7.94
C SER A 228 14.93 -19.93 6.69
N ALA A 229 14.07 -18.98 6.36
CA ALA A 229 14.27 -18.04 5.26
C ALA A 229 13.72 -16.67 5.64
N SER A 230 14.04 -15.64 4.86
CA SER A 230 13.43 -14.33 5.01
C SER A 230 13.25 -13.60 3.69
N THR A 231 12.35 -12.62 3.70
CA THR A 231 12.07 -11.74 2.57
C THR A 231 11.64 -10.36 3.08
N GLN A 232 11.66 -9.37 2.21
CA GLN A 232 11.26 -7.99 2.51
C GLN A 232 10.31 -7.47 1.43
N ILE A 233 9.22 -6.83 1.85
CA ILE A 233 8.38 -6.00 0.99
C ILE A 233 8.79 -4.54 1.23
N SER A 234 9.49 -3.95 0.27
CA SER A 234 9.82 -2.51 0.33
C SER A 234 8.65 -1.69 -0.20
N VAL A 235 8.24 -0.65 0.55
CA VAL A 235 7.13 0.24 0.13
C VAL A 235 7.70 1.49 -0.54
N PRO A 236 7.47 1.71 -1.86
CA PRO A 236 7.99 2.88 -2.56
C PRO A 236 7.45 4.19 -1.97
N GLY A 237 8.32 5.18 -1.78
CA GLY A 237 7.93 6.49 -1.26
C GLY A 237 8.78 7.62 -1.83
N ILE A 238 8.22 8.82 -1.89
CA ILE A 238 8.97 10.05 -2.15
C ILE A 238 9.72 10.43 -0.89
N VAL A 239 11.04 10.56 -0.99
CA VAL A 239 11.99 10.87 0.09
C VAL A 239 12.22 12.37 0.21
N GLU A 240 12.25 13.07 -0.93
CA GLU A 240 12.46 14.52 -1.03
C GLU A 240 11.68 15.09 -2.23
N SER A 241 11.20 16.32 -2.12
CA SER A 241 10.54 17.04 -3.20
C SER A 241 10.88 18.53 -3.16
N THR A 242 11.07 19.13 -4.32
CA THR A 242 11.47 20.54 -4.48
C THR A 242 10.40 21.31 -5.23
N ASP A 243 9.78 22.26 -4.53
CA ASP A 243 8.86 23.26 -5.10
C ASP A 243 9.60 24.26 -5.99
N ALA A 244 8.87 24.95 -6.87
CA ALA A 244 9.45 26.01 -7.69
C ALA A 244 8.51 27.20 -7.90
N ASP A 245 9.07 28.41 -7.86
CA ASP A 245 8.37 29.67 -8.07
C ASP A 245 8.92 30.50 -9.23
N ARG A 246 8.08 31.38 -9.79
CA ARG A 246 8.47 32.37 -10.80
C ARG A 246 7.50 33.54 -10.89
N CYS A 247 7.97 34.67 -11.41
CA CYS A 247 7.17 35.88 -11.60
C CYS A 247 6.37 35.86 -12.93
N GLY A 248 5.07 36.12 -12.85
CA GLY A 248 4.12 36.17 -13.98
C GLY A 248 3.82 34.80 -14.61
N PRO A 249 3.09 34.74 -15.74
CA PRO A 249 2.74 33.47 -16.40
C PRO A 249 3.93 32.74 -17.04
N GLY A 250 3.90 31.40 -17.06
CA GLY A 250 4.95 30.52 -17.60
C GLY A 250 5.09 29.17 -16.87
N SER A 251 6.09 28.38 -17.25
CA SER A 251 6.38 27.05 -16.69
C SER A 251 7.47 27.07 -15.62
N VAL A 252 7.39 26.16 -14.64
CA VAL A 252 8.47 25.84 -13.68
C VAL A 252 8.93 24.39 -13.83
N THR A 253 10.09 24.06 -13.27
CA THR A 253 10.55 22.66 -13.11
C THR A 253 10.42 22.26 -11.65
N LEU A 254 9.61 21.25 -11.38
CA LEU A 254 9.49 20.60 -10.07
C LEU A 254 10.44 19.40 -10.03
N GLU A 255 10.94 19.05 -8.85
CA GLU A 255 11.81 17.88 -8.66
C GLU A 255 11.30 16.99 -7.53
N ALA A 256 11.53 15.68 -7.64
CA ALA A 256 11.22 14.71 -6.59
C ALA A 256 12.19 13.51 -6.65
N VAL A 257 12.54 12.99 -5.48
CA VAL A 257 13.43 11.84 -5.28
C VAL A 257 12.61 10.72 -4.63
N ALA A 258 12.51 9.57 -5.30
CA ALA A 258 11.92 8.37 -4.73
C ALA A 258 12.97 7.50 -4.02
N SER A 259 12.51 6.59 -3.16
CA SER A 259 13.31 5.44 -2.68
C SER A 259 13.63 4.44 -3.80
N THR A 260 12.96 4.58 -4.95
CA THR A 260 13.09 3.75 -6.16
C THR A 260 13.58 4.61 -7.34
N ALA A 261 13.84 3.98 -8.49
CA ALA A 261 14.37 4.68 -9.66
C ALA A 261 13.31 5.48 -10.46
N GLU A 262 12.02 5.39 -10.13
CA GLU A 262 10.93 5.92 -10.93
C GLU A 262 9.97 6.79 -10.12
N VAL A 263 9.67 7.98 -10.65
CA VAL A 263 8.65 8.91 -10.12
C VAL A 263 7.61 9.14 -11.20
N LEU A 264 6.33 9.03 -10.86
CA LEU A 264 5.18 9.39 -11.68
C LEU A 264 4.59 10.72 -11.21
N TRP A 265 4.18 11.57 -12.14
CA TRP A 265 3.62 12.89 -11.85
C TRP A 265 2.13 12.97 -12.23
N PHE A 266 1.33 13.60 -11.39
CA PHE A 266 -0.12 13.74 -11.55
C PHE A 266 -0.58 15.18 -11.21
N ASP A 267 -1.76 15.56 -11.68
CA ASP A 267 -2.52 16.78 -11.30
C ASP A 267 -3.55 16.52 -10.19
N THR A 268 -3.73 15.26 -9.80
CA THR A 268 -4.79 14.79 -8.91
C THR A 268 -4.22 13.99 -7.73
N THR A 269 -4.87 14.08 -6.57
CA THR A 269 -4.48 13.33 -5.36
C THR A 269 -4.73 11.81 -5.49
N VAL A 270 -5.75 11.41 -6.26
CA VAL A 270 -6.19 10.02 -6.47
C VAL A 270 -6.75 9.89 -7.89
N GLY A 271 -6.52 8.76 -8.56
CA GLY A 271 -6.97 8.52 -9.94
C GLY A 271 -6.19 9.33 -10.98
N GLY A 272 -6.75 9.49 -12.18
CA GLY A 272 -6.07 10.18 -13.29
C GLY A 272 -4.90 9.38 -13.89
N VAL A 273 -4.47 9.79 -15.10
CA VAL A 273 -3.31 9.19 -15.79
C VAL A 273 -2.01 9.96 -15.48
N PRO A 274 -0.83 9.33 -15.52
CA PRO A 274 0.43 10.03 -15.32
C PRO A 274 0.68 11.11 -16.38
N LEU A 275 1.00 12.32 -15.95
CA LEU A 275 1.41 13.45 -16.78
C LEU A 275 2.85 13.30 -17.29
N GLY A 276 3.67 12.50 -16.60
CA GLY A 276 5.07 12.28 -16.94
C GLY A 276 5.81 11.39 -15.93
N THR A 277 7.00 10.95 -16.35
CA THR A 277 7.87 10.01 -15.61
C THR A 277 9.26 10.63 -15.41
N GLY A 278 9.84 10.49 -14.21
CA GLY A 278 11.22 10.85 -13.90
C GLY A 278 11.35 11.84 -12.73
N THR A 279 12.57 12.03 -12.24
CA THR A 279 12.85 12.85 -11.03
C THR A 279 12.62 14.35 -11.20
N SER A 280 12.29 14.82 -12.40
CA SER A 280 11.92 16.21 -12.66
C SER A 280 10.76 16.32 -13.63
N PHE A 281 9.87 17.27 -13.38
CA PHE A 281 8.68 17.55 -14.19
C PHE A 281 8.60 19.03 -14.53
N VAL A 282 8.55 19.34 -15.82
CA VAL A 282 8.35 20.71 -16.31
C VAL A 282 6.86 20.92 -16.49
N THR A 283 6.29 21.87 -15.75
CA THR A 283 4.85 22.15 -15.83
C THR A 283 4.48 22.70 -17.22
N PRO A 284 3.20 22.58 -17.62
CA PRO A 284 2.61 23.47 -18.63
C PRO A 284 2.82 24.95 -18.29
N VAL A 285 2.50 25.83 -19.25
CA VAL A 285 2.46 27.27 -19.00
C VAL A 285 1.29 27.58 -18.06
N LEU A 286 1.61 28.03 -16.84
CA LEU A 286 0.64 28.39 -15.82
C LEU A 286 0.38 29.90 -15.85
N ASN A 287 -0.87 30.32 -15.66
CA ASN A 287 -1.23 31.72 -15.38
C ASN A 287 -1.35 31.98 -13.87
N ASP A 288 -1.72 30.94 -13.11
CA ASP A 288 -1.95 30.94 -11.67
C ASP A 288 -1.18 29.78 -11.03
N SER A 289 -0.97 29.82 -9.70
CA SER A 289 -0.29 28.74 -8.97
C SER A 289 -1.07 27.42 -9.04
N ALA A 290 -0.36 26.29 -9.12
CA ALA A 290 -0.93 24.95 -9.18
C ALA A 290 -0.19 23.95 -8.28
N THR A 291 -0.88 22.90 -7.86
CA THR A 291 -0.29 21.77 -7.13
C THR A 291 -0.23 20.56 -8.06
N TYR A 292 0.95 19.94 -8.13
CA TYR A 292 1.15 18.65 -8.77
C TYR A 292 1.47 17.60 -7.70
N TYR A 293 1.41 16.33 -8.06
CA TYR A 293 1.59 15.24 -7.12
C TYR A 293 2.60 14.23 -7.65
N ALA A 294 3.64 13.93 -6.86
CA ALA A 294 4.67 12.94 -7.18
C ALA A 294 4.38 11.62 -6.46
N LEU A 295 4.50 10.50 -7.18
CA LEU A 295 4.35 9.14 -6.67
C LEU A 295 5.63 8.34 -6.98
N ALA A 296 6.16 7.61 -6.01
CA ALA A 296 7.23 6.64 -6.25
C ALA A 296 6.63 5.37 -6.87
N SER A 297 7.15 4.95 -8.02
CA SER A 297 6.67 3.78 -8.77
C SER A 297 7.68 2.63 -8.71
N VAL A 298 7.15 1.41 -8.82
CA VAL A 298 7.87 0.18 -9.15
C VAL A 298 7.03 -0.56 -10.16
N ASN A 299 7.66 -1.03 -11.25
CA ASN A 299 7.02 -1.81 -12.32
C ASN A 299 5.73 -1.16 -12.91
N GLY A 300 5.63 0.17 -12.90
CA GLY A 300 4.45 0.89 -13.41
C GLY A 300 3.25 0.93 -12.46
N CYS A 301 3.44 0.74 -11.15
CA CYS A 301 2.37 0.86 -10.17
C CYS A 301 1.91 2.33 -10.01
N GLU A 302 0.70 2.65 -10.46
CA GLU A 302 0.11 4.01 -10.39
C GLU A 302 -0.67 4.30 -9.09
N THR A 303 -0.77 3.31 -8.20
CA THR A 303 -1.48 3.40 -6.91
C THR A 303 -0.53 3.58 -5.73
N GLY A 304 -0.74 4.61 -4.92
CA GLY A 304 0.00 4.84 -3.69
C GLY A 304 -0.17 6.26 -3.14
N LEU A 305 0.52 6.57 -2.04
CA LEU A 305 0.51 7.92 -1.47
C LEU A 305 1.27 8.89 -2.38
N ARG A 306 0.56 9.87 -2.94
CA ARG A 306 1.15 10.93 -3.76
C ARG A 306 1.48 12.15 -2.89
N ILE A 307 2.70 12.68 -3.02
CA ILE A 307 3.17 13.86 -2.27
C ILE A 307 2.95 15.12 -3.10
N PRO A 308 2.31 16.18 -2.54
CA PRO A 308 2.11 17.44 -3.25
C PRO A 308 3.44 18.19 -3.45
N VAL A 309 3.63 18.74 -4.64
CA VAL A 309 4.75 19.61 -5.03
C VAL A 309 4.17 20.86 -5.69
N TYR A 310 4.59 22.04 -5.22
CA TYR A 310 3.93 23.31 -5.51
C TYR A 310 4.63 24.09 -6.64
N ALA A 311 3.85 24.46 -7.66
CA ALA A 311 4.25 25.36 -8.72
C ALA A 311 3.66 26.75 -8.47
N THR A 312 4.47 27.69 -7.99
CA THR A 312 3.99 29.01 -7.53
C THR A 312 4.19 30.09 -8.60
N ILE A 313 3.09 30.70 -9.04
CA ILE A 313 3.10 31.87 -9.93
C ILE A 313 2.93 33.14 -9.09
N LYS A 314 4.02 33.88 -8.94
CA LYS A 314 4.05 35.16 -8.22
C LYS A 314 3.58 36.29 -9.12
N THR A 315 2.70 37.15 -8.62
CA THR A 315 2.24 38.35 -9.35
C THR A 315 3.40 39.32 -9.56
N ILE A 316 3.57 39.82 -10.79
CA ILE A 316 4.54 40.89 -11.07
C ILE A 316 3.97 42.20 -10.47
N PRO A 317 4.70 42.88 -9.57
CA PRO A 317 4.22 44.14 -8.99
C PRO A 317 4.28 45.27 -10.02
N SER A 318 3.42 46.27 -9.84
CA SER A 318 3.37 47.46 -10.70
C SER A 318 3.21 48.72 -9.86
N VAL A 319 3.79 49.82 -10.35
CA VAL A 319 3.54 51.17 -9.81
C VAL A 319 2.12 51.55 -10.22
N THR A 320 1.21 51.65 -9.26
CA THR A 320 -0.23 51.88 -9.48
C THR A 320 -0.56 53.35 -9.76
N GLY A 321 0.37 54.26 -9.49
CA GLY A 321 0.24 55.66 -9.86
C GLY A 321 1.44 56.48 -9.41
N THR A 322 1.75 57.54 -10.15
CA THR A 322 2.78 58.52 -9.83
C THR A 322 2.20 59.93 -9.83
N VAL A 323 2.69 60.79 -8.93
CA VAL A 323 2.23 62.17 -8.80
C VAL A 323 3.45 63.10 -8.82
N GLY A 324 3.49 63.95 -9.84
CA GLY A 324 4.43 65.05 -9.94
C GLY A 324 4.08 66.21 -9.02
N ASP A 325 4.95 67.23 -8.97
CA ASP A 325 4.72 68.43 -8.16
C ASP A 325 4.88 69.71 -9.00
N GLN A 326 4.29 70.82 -8.57
CA GLN A 326 4.31 72.09 -9.26
C GLN A 326 4.61 73.25 -8.30
N VAL A 327 5.58 74.09 -8.63
CA VAL A 327 6.01 75.20 -7.77
C VAL A 327 5.96 76.53 -8.51
N CYS A 328 5.20 77.46 -7.97
CA CYS A 328 5.05 78.78 -8.56
C CYS A 328 6.35 79.59 -8.44
N ASN A 329 6.88 80.07 -9.57
CA ASN A 329 8.12 80.83 -9.70
C ASN A 329 9.43 80.03 -9.49
N GLU A 330 9.77 79.58 -8.27
CA GLU A 330 10.97 78.77 -7.99
C GLU A 330 10.83 77.95 -6.70
N GLY A 331 11.36 76.72 -6.66
CA GLY A 331 11.42 75.94 -5.42
C GLY A 331 11.71 74.43 -5.58
N SER A 332 11.48 73.67 -4.51
CA SER A 332 11.63 72.20 -4.43
C SER A 332 10.25 71.59 -4.24
N GLY A 333 10.02 70.38 -4.75
CA GLY A 333 8.75 69.67 -4.62
C GLY A 333 8.91 68.24 -4.13
N VAL A 334 7.78 67.60 -3.81
CA VAL A 334 7.68 66.21 -3.35
C VAL A 334 6.98 65.38 -4.40
N LEU A 335 7.75 64.53 -5.08
CA LEU A 335 7.21 63.53 -6.00
C LEU A 335 6.71 62.34 -5.18
N THR A 336 5.59 61.74 -5.58
CA THR A 336 5.11 60.51 -4.93
C THR A 336 4.82 59.42 -5.96
N ALA A 337 4.87 58.18 -5.51
CA ALA A 337 4.52 57.00 -6.28
C ALA A 337 3.86 56.00 -5.34
N SER A 338 2.91 55.25 -5.86
CA SER A 338 2.18 54.21 -5.14
C SER A 338 2.34 52.88 -5.85
N ALA A 339 2.32 51.78 -5.10
CA ALA A 339 2.29 50.44 -5.66
C ALA A 339 1.43 49.54 -4.77
N ASN A 340 0.84 48.51 -5.37
CA ASN A 340 0.07 47.51 -4.63
C ASN A 340 0.26 46.13 -5.27
N PRO A 341 0.89 45.15 -4.58
CA PRO A 341 1.75 45.30 -3.41
C PRO A 341 3.22 45.66 -3.79
N GLY A 342 4.02 46.09 -2.82
CA GLY A 342 5.48 46.24 -2.97
C GLY A 342 6.09 47.50 -2.37
N SER A 343 7.41 47.60 -2.41
CA SER A 343 8.18 48.76 -1.95
C SER A 343 8.87 49.49 -3.10
N ILE A 344 8.85 50.82 -3.08
CA ILE A 344 9.33 51.65 -4.20
C ILE A 344 10.78 52.12 -4.01
N THR A 345 11.56 52.08 -5.09
CA THR A 345 12.90 52.68 -5.20
C THR A 345 12.94 53.70 -6.33
N TRP A 346 13.58 54.85 -6.09
CA TRP A 346 13.62 55.99 -7.00
C TRP A 346 14.96 56.13 -7.72
N TYR A 347 14.91 56.48 -9.00
CA TYR A 347 16.07 56.58 -9.89
C TYR A 347 16.10 57.90 -10.68
N ASP A 348 17.31 58.33 -11.06
CA ASP A 348 17.54 59.47 -11.96
C ASP A 348 17.43 59.12 -13.47
N SER A 349 17.15 57.87 -13.81
CA SER A 349 17.04 57.37 -15.20
C SER A 349 16.05 56.21 -15.35
N ALA A 350 15.37 56.16 -16.50
CA ALA A 350 14.45 55.08 -16.90
C ALA A 350 15.15 53.71 -17.00
N VAL A 351 16.42 53.70 -17.41
CA VAL A 351 17.26 52.51 -17.52
C VAL A 351 18.65 52.86 -16.99
N GLY A 352 19.19 52.03 -16.08
CA GLY A 352 20.40 52.35 -15.34
C GLY A 352 20.20 53.51 -14.36
N GLY A 353 21.21 54.38 -14.21
CA GLY A 353 21.16 55.52 -13.29
C GLY A 353 21.55 55.17 -11.84
N ASN A 354 21.45 56.16 -10.96
CA ASN A 354 21.69 56.03 -9.53
C ASN A 354 20.37 55.93 -8.77
N ILE A 355 20.37 55.20 -7.65
CA ILE A 355 19.28 55.28 -6.67
C ILE A 355 19.35 56.66 -6.01
N VAL A 356 18.27 57.43 -6.08
CA VAL A 356 18.15 58.77 -5.48
C VAL A 356 17.27 58.80 -4.23
N GLY A 357 16.45 57.77 -4.00
CA GLY A 357 15.58 57.64 -2.83
C GLY A 357 14.85 56.30 -2.79
N SER A 358 14.06 56.08 -1.74
CA SER A 358 13.18 54.91 -1.57
C SER A 358 11.96 55.26 -0.70
N GLY A 359 10.91 54.46 -0.80
CA GLY A 359 9.59 54.72 -0.20
C GLY A 359 8.66 55.53 -1.12
N ASP A 360 7.41 55.70 -0.71
CA ASP A 360 6.32 56.21 -1.56
C ASP A 360 6.42 57.71 -1.91
N SER A 361 7.38 58.42 -1.31
CA SER A 361 7.63 59.85 -1.55
C SER A 361 9.11 60.17 -1.66
N PHE A 362 9.47 61.03 -2.63
CA PHE A 362 10.82 61.53 -2.86
C PHE A 362 10.83 63.05 -3.03
N THR A 363 11.47 63.77 -2.10
CA THR A 363 11.64 65.22 -2.18
C THR A 363 12.81 65.60 -3.09
N THR A 364 12.54 66.39 -4.13
CA THR A 364 13.56 66.83 -5.08
C THR A 364 14.47 67.91 -4.48
N PRO A 365 15.67 68.13 -5.05
CA PRO A 365 16.38 69.40 -4.91
C PRO A 365 15.53 70.61 -5.38
N VAL A 366 16.03 71.83 -5.16
CA VAL A 366 15.38 73.06 -5.65
C VAL A 366 15.67 73.24 -7.15
N HIS A 367 14.62 73.52 -7.93
CA HIS A 367 14.67 73.79 -9.36
C HIS A 367 13.91 75.08 -9.73
N ASN A 368 14.32 75.68 -10.84
CA ASN A 368 13.62 76.80 -11.50
C ASN A 368 13.23 76.46 -12.95
N ILE A 369 13.31 75.18 -13.31
CA ILE A 369 12.90 74.57 -14.59
C ILE A 369 12.37 73.16 -14.33
N THR A 370 11.52 72.67 -15.21
CA THR A 370 10.88 71.34 -15.11
C THR A 370 11.90 70.18 -15.17
N THR A 371 11.79 69.18 -14.28
CA THR A 371 12.75 68.05 -14.13
C THR A 371 12.03 66.71 -13.83
N THR A 372 12.54 65.56 -14.31
CA THR A 372 11.88 64.23 -14.22
C THR A 372 12.76 63.17 -13.55
N TYR A 373 12.15 62.29 -12.74
CA TYR A 373 12.71 61.12 -12.04
C TYR A 373 11.87 59.87 -12.35
N TYR A 374 12.26 58.68 -11.84
CA TYR A 374 11.60 57.40 -12.14
C TYR A 374 11.42 56.51 -10.90
N ALA A 375 10.33 55.76 -10.83
CA ALA A 375 10.00 54.83 -9.73
C ALA A 375 9.96 53.36 -10.21
N GLU A 376 10.54 52.46 -9.41
CA GLU A 376 10.55 50.99 -9.60
C GLU A 376 9.95 50.32 -8.35
N VAL A 377 9.19 49.23 -8.49
CA VAL A 377 8.65 48.48 -7.34
C VAL A 377 9.18 47.05 -7.28
N GLU A 378 9.47 46.58 -6.07
CA GLU A 378 9.79 45.18 -5.74
C GLU A 378 8.75 44.59 -4.76
N PHE A 379 8.32 43.36 -5.00
CA PHE A 379 7.49 42.56 -4.09
C PHE A 379 7.79 41.06 -4.26
N ASP A 380 8.00 40.34 -3.15
CA ASP A 380 8.25 38.89 -3.09
C ASP A 380 9.34 38.35 -4.06
N GLY A 381 10.37 39.17 -4.30
CA GLY A 381 11.48 38.88 -5.22
C GLY A 381 11.19 39.19 -6.69
N CYS A 382 9.97 39.64 -7.03
CA CYS A 382 9.59 40.13 -8.34
C CYS A 382 9.73 41.65 -8.42
N ILE A 383 10.19 42.17 -9.56
CA ILE A 383 10.28 43.63 -9.84
C ILE A 383 9.35 44.03 -10.97
N SER A 384 8.95 45.29 -11.02
CA SER A 384 8.17 45.85 -12.14
C SER A 384 8.95 45.80 -13.46
N LEU A 385 8.26 45.46 -14.55
CA LEU A 385 8.86 45.30 -15.88
C LEU A 385 9.47 46.61 -16.44
N ASN A 386 8.95 47.76 -16.01
CA ASN A 386 9.41 49.10 -16.38
C ASN A 386 9.49 49.98 -15.13
N ARG A 387 10.12 51.16 -15.27
CA ARG A 387 10.09 52.25 -14.28
C ARG A 387 9.20 53.39 -14.75
N GLU A 388 8.34 53.88 -13.87
CA GLU A 388 7.38 54.93 -14.21
C GLU A 388 7.95 56.35 -13.96
N PRO A 389 7.81 57.29 -14.91
CA PRO A 389 8.35 58.65 -14.80
C PRO A 389 7.49 59.57 -13.92
N VAL A 390 8.13 60.54 -13.25
CA VAL A 390 7.49 61.52 -12.34
C VAL A 390 8.19 62.88 -12.42
N THR A 391 7.45 64.00 -12.52
CA THR A 391 7.99 65.31 -12.97
C THR A 391 7.63 66.49 -12.05
N LEU A 392 8.55 67.46 -11.89
CA LEU A 392 8.38 68.75 -11.18
C LEU A 392 8.21 69.92 -12.19
N THR A 393 7.29 70.89 -12.01
CA THR A 393 6.92 71.98 -13.00
C THR A 393 6.80 73.42 -12.40
N ILE A 394 6.87 74.54 -13.18
CA ILE A 394 7.03 75.96 -12.69
C ILE A 394 6.24 77.06 -13.51
N ILE A 395 5.49 78.05 -12.91
CA ILE A 395 4.31 78.76 -13.57
C ILE A 395 3.76 80.22 -13.01
N GLN A 396 2.92 81.11 -13.72
CA GLN A 396 2.36 82.54 -13.41
C GLN A 396 1.04 83.19 -14.18
N THR A 397 0.35 84.32 -13.73
CA THR A 397 -1.15 84.73 -13.95
C THR A 397 -1.76 86.17 -14.22
N SER A 398 -3.04 86.29 -14.74
CA SER A 398 -4.03 87.46 -14.73
C SER A 398 -5.54 87.10 -14.40
N GLN A 399 -6.66 87.87 -14.62
CA GLN A 399 -8.05 87.80 -13.94
C GLN A 399 -9.41 87.55 -14.77
N PRO A 400 -10.62 87.23 -14.18
CA PRO A 400 -11.81 86.59 -14.90
C PRO A 400 -13.12 87.41 -15.16
N SER A 401 -14.14 86.83 -15.85
CA SER A 401 -15.45 87.44 -16.25
C SER A 401 -16.65 86.46 -16.49
N GLY A 402 -17.95 86.79 -16.31
CA GLY A 402 -19.05 85.78 -16.45
C GLY A 402 -20.53 86.25 -16.45
N SER A 403 -21.49 85.31 -16.27
CA SER A 403 -22.96 85.50 -16.37
C SER A 403 -23.67 85.59 -15.00
N PRO A 404 -24.64 86.50 -14.79
CA PRO A 404 -25.14 86.84 -13.45
C PRO A 404 -26.18 85.89 -12.82
N MET A 405 -26.72 84.89 -13.53
CA MET A 405 -27.72 83.95 -12.99
C MET A 405 -27.63 82.58 -13.67
N GLN A 406 -27.69 81.49 -12.90
CA GLN A 406 -27.47 80.10 -13.31
C GLN A 406 -28.46 79.14 -12.58
N SER A 407 -28.62 77.91 -13.04
CA SER A 407 -29.56 76.93 -12.44
C SER A 407 -29.20 75.48 -12.78
N PHE A 408 -29.33 74.57 -11.82
CA PHE A 408 -28.76 73.21 -11.86
C PHE A 408 -29.74 72.12 -11.36
N CYS A 409 -29.32 70.87 -11.39
CA CYS A 409 -30.01 69.72 -10.79
C CYS A 409 -29.22 69.20 -9.57
N ASP A 410 -29.87 68.45 -8.68
CA ASP A 410 -29.26 67.86 -7.47
C ASP A 410 -28.39 66.61 -7.76
N LEU A 411 -28.70 65.76 -8.74
CA LEU A 411 -27.82 64.66 -9.18
C LEU A 411 -26.62 65.12 -9.98
N ASP A 412 -26.66 66.32 -10.56
CA ASP A 412 -25.44 66.97 -11.02
C ASP A 412 -24.49 67.23 -9.81
N THR A 413 -25.00 67.08 -8.58
CA THR A 413 -24.38 67.44 -7.30
C THR A 413 -23.84 68.86 -7.33
N ALA A 414 -24.51 69.72 -8.12
CA ALA A 414 -23.88 70.87 -8.73
C ALA A 414 -23.19 71.72 -7.67
N THR A 415 -21.88 71.82 -7.76
CA THR A 415 -21.07 72.47 -6.76
C THR A 415 -20.70 73.87 -7.23
N VAL A 416 -20.04 74.62 -6.35
CA VAL A 416 -19.42 75.89 -6.69
C VAL A 416 -18.53 75.83 -7.96
N SER A 417 -18.05 74.65 -8.37
CA SER A 417 -17.33 74.45 -9.64
C SER A 417 -18.19 74.61 -10.90
N ASP A 418 -19.49 74.29 -10.83
CA ASP A 418 -20.43 74.36 -11.97
C ASP A 418 -20.87 75.80 -12.30
N LEU A 419 -20.52 76.76 -11.44
CA LEU A 419 -20.69 78.18 -11.71
C LEU A 419 -19.79 78.63 -12.88
N ALA A 420 -20.43 78.97 -14.00
CA ALA A 420 -19.71 79.39 -15.20
C ALA A 420 -19.15 80.81 -15.09
N ALA A 421 -17.83 80.91 -15.06
CA ALA A 421 -17.05 82.11 -15.38
C ALA A 421 -15.99 81.79 -16.46
N VAL A 422 -15.47 82.84 -17.10
CA VAL A 422 -14.50 82.82 -18.19
C VAL A 422 -13.20 83.42 -17.70
N GLY A 423 -12.20 82.55 -17.56
CA GLY A 423 -10.89 82.81 -16.97
C GLY A 423 -10.10 81.51 -16.82
N ASP A 424 -8.98 81.56 -16.12
CA ASP A 424 -8.10 80.42 -15.82
C ASP A 424 -8.20 80.05 -14.32
N GLU A 425 -8.15 78.77 -13.93
CA GLU A 425 -8.26 78.24 -12.54
C GLU A 425 -9.10 79.13 -11.60
N ILE A 426 -10.40 79.27 -11.88
CA ILE A 426 -11.33 80.14 -11.15
C ILE A 426 -11.40 79.72 -9.66
N GLN A 427 -11.34 80.67 -8.72
CA GLN A 427 -11.66 80.39 -7.31
C GLN A 427 -12.88 81.20 -6.88
N TRP A 428 -13.81 80.56 -6.20
CA TRP A 428 -15.12 81.14 -5.85
C TRP A 428 -15.23 81.46 -4.35
N TYR A 429 -16.20 82.29 -3.97
CA TYR A 429 -16.37 82.87 -2.63
C TYR A 429 -17.85 83.13 -2.32
N ASP A 430 -18.23 83.03 -1.05
CA ASP A 430 -19.59 83.29 -0.54
C ASP A 430 -19.95 84.78 -0.49
N SER A 431 -18.92 85.63 -0.55
CA SER A 431 -19.01 87.07 -0.35
C SER A 431 -17.80 87.78 -0.92
N ILE A 432 -17.99 89.03 -1.33
CA ILE A 432 -16.96 89.83 -2.02
C ILE A 432 -15.69 90.06 -1.19
N ASP A 433 -15.80 90.10 0.15
CA ASP A 433 -14.69 90.38 1.08
C ASP A 433 -14.06 89.10 1.68
N SER A 434 -14.47 87.89 1.27
CA SER A 434 -13.98 86.64 1.87
C SER A 434 -12.52 86.36 1.52
N ASN A 435 -11.70 86.07 2.54
CA ASN A 435 -10.31 85.61 2.39
C ASN A 435 -10.19 84.07 2.40
N THR A 436 -11.31 83.37 2.25
CA THR A 436 -11.38 81.91 2.18
C THR A 436 -12.24 81.57 0.99
N ALA A 437 -11.63 80.94 -0.02
CA ALA A 437 -12.39 80.43 -1.15
C ALA A 437 -13.45 79.43 -0.63
N LEU A 438 -14.64 79.48 -1.20
CA LEU A 438 -15.53 78.34 -1.19
C LEU A 438 -14.79 77.18 -1.83
N ASN A 439 -14.94 75.99 -1.29
CA ASN A 439 -14.39 74.83 -1.94
C ASN A 439 -15.16 74.62 -3.24
N GLU A 440 -14.45 74.25 -4.30
CA GLU A 440 -15.08 73.80 -5.55
C GLU A 440 -16.01 72.60 -5.34
N SER A 441 -15.92 71.90 -4.20
CA SER A 441 -16.81 70.81 -3.79
C SER A 441 -17.99 71.24 -2.91
N ASP A 442 -18.12 72.52 -2.54
CA ASP A 442 -19.25 72.99 -1.74
C ASP A 442 -20.50 72.93 -2.62
N GLU A 443 -21.51 72.15 -2.19
CA GLU A 443 -22.78 71.99 -2.92
C GLU A 443 -23.49 73.34 -3.08
N LEU A 444 -23.99 73.60 -4.30
CA LEU A 444 -24.82 74.77 -4.54
C LEU A 444 -26.17 74.59 -3.87
N MET A 445 -26.61 75.68 -3.24
CA MET A 445 -27.98 75.86 -2.76
C MET A 445 -28.51 77.16 -3.37
N ASP A 446 -29.82 77.36 -3.33
CA ASP A 446 -30.45 78.59 -3.83
C ASP A 446 -29.81 79.84 -3.16
N GLY A 447 -29.04 80.66 -3.91
CA GLY A 447 -28.16 81.70 -3.35
C GLY A 447 -27.23 82.41 -4.34
N ALA A 448 -26.25 83.20 -3.84
CA ALA A 448 -25.35 84.04 -4.64
C ALA A 448 -23.85 83.91 -4.25
N TYR A 449 -22.96 84.09 -5.23
CA TYR A 449 -21.55 83.62 -5.25
C TYR A 449 -20.60 84.58 -6.04
N TYR A 450 -19.28 84.56 -5.77
CA TYR A 450 -18.27 85.51 -6.32
C TYR A 450 -16.94 84.85 -6.77
N ALA A 451 -16.15 85.35 -7.75
CA ALA A 451 -14.98 84.62 -8.34
C ALA A 451 -13.67 85.41 -8.65
N THR A 452 -12.47 84.88 -8.31
CA THR A 452 -11.10 85.21 -8.84
C THR A 452 -10.66 84.17 -9.88
N GLN A 453 -9.41 84.26 -10.38
CA GLN A 453 -8.80 83.28 -11.29
C GLN A 453 -7.32 83.05 -10.97
N THR A 454 -6.80 81.85 -11.23
CA THR A 454 -5.40 81.44 -11.05
C THR A 454 -4.91 80.89 -12.40
N LEU A 455 -3.70 81.16 -12.87
CA LEU A 455 -3.24 80.65 -14.17
C LEU A 455 -1.83 80.18 -13.97
N ASN A 456 -1.53 78.93 -14.27
CA ASN A 456 -0.18 78.49 -14.03
C ASN A 456 0.10 78.71 -12.49
N GLY A 457 -0.84 78.29 -11.62
CA GLY A 457 -0.71 78.20 -10.16
C GLY A 457 -0.55 79.49 -9.32
N CYS A 458 -0.44 80.68 -9.92
CA CYS A 458 -0.42 81.95 -9.17
C CYS A 458 -1.82 82.58 -9.10
N GLU A 459 -2.30 83.12 -7.98
CA GLU A 459 -3.66 83.71 -7.96
C GLU A 459 -3.70 85.17 -8.47
N SER A 460 -4.79 85.55 -9.15
CA SER A 460 -5.09 86.93 -9.54
C SER A 460 -5.72 87.78 -8.43
N LEU A 461 -5.68 89.10 -8.57
CA LEU A 461 -5.93 90.02 -7.46
C LEU A 461 -7.34 90.65 -7.43
N ASP A 462 -8.27 90.29 -8.34
CA ASP A 462 -9.58 90.97 -8.56
C ASP A 462 -10.76 89.98 -8.85
N ARG A 463 -12.06 90.35 -8.59
CA ARG A 463 -13.24 89.41 -8.53
C ARG A 463 -14.53 89.72 -9.37
N LEU A 464 -15.45 88.73 -9.50
CA LEU A 464 -16.77 88.65 -10.21
C LEU A 464 -17.97 88.22 -9.29
N GLU A 465 -19.27 88.25 -9.70
CA GLU A 465 -20.52 87.90 -8.93
C GLU A 465 -21.65 87.17 -9.74
N VAL A 466 -22.42 86.21 -9.16
CA VAL A 466 -23.43 85.29 -9.79
C VAL A 466 -24.56 84.77 -8.82
N GLU A 467 -25.80 84.47 -9.28
CA GLU A 467 -26.96 83.88 -8.52
C GLU A 467 -27.41 82.45 -9.02
N VAL A 468 -28.01 81.59 -8.18
CA VAL A 468 -28.25 80.12 -8.38
C VAL A 468 -29.63 79.58 -7.93
N ILE A 469 -30.14 78.51 -8.59
CA ILE A 469 -31.33 77.69 -8.22
C ILE A 469 -31.11 76.17 -8.50
N VAL A 470 -31.59 75.24 -7.66
CA VAL A 470 -31.43 73.75 -7.82
C VAL A 470 -32.78 72.98 -7.90
N TYR A 471 -32.83 71.82 -8.59
CA TYR A 471 -34.02 70.95 -8.76
C TYR A 471 -33.73 69.44 -8.52
N ASP A 472 -34.65 68.74 -7.86
CA ASP A 472 -34.52 67.33 -7.44
C ASP A 472 -34.55 66.26 -8.56
N THR A 473 -33.91 65.10 -8.36
CA THR A 473 -33.83 63.95 -9.26
C THR A 473 -33.73 62.62 -8.49
N VAL A 474 -33.68 61.47 -9.18
CA VAL A 474 -33.78 60.14 -8.56
C VAL A 474 -32.45 59.39 -8.61
N SER A 475 -31.82 59.13 -7.46
CA SER A 475 -30.62 58.29 -7.38
C SER A 475 -30.95 56.84 -7.75
N ILE A 476 -30.46 56.39 -8.91
CA ILE A 476 -30.67 55.03 -9.42
C ILE A 476 -29.79 54.03 -8.63
N PRO A 477 -30.30 52.86 -8.22
CA PRO A 477 -29.49 51.81 -7.58
C PRO A 477 -28.35 51.28 -8.47
N GLU A 478 -27.21 50.94 -7.86
CA GLU A 478 -26.02 50.44 -8.58
C GLU A 478 -26.20 49.02 -9.15
N ASP A 479 -27.04 48.20 -8.50
CA ASP A 479 -27.42 46.85 -8.95
C ASP A 479 -28.90 46.85 -9.35
N ILE A 480 -29.15 46.82 -10.65
CA ILE A 480 -30.50 46.69 -11.23
C ILE A 480 -30.61 45.28 -11.79
N PRO A 481 -31.51 44.42 -11.25
CA PRO A 481 -31.63 43.05 -11.71
C PRO A 481 -32.12 42.98 -13.17
N ASP A 482 -31.47 42.13 -13.96
CA ASP A 482 -31.94 41.74 -15.30
C ASP A 482 -33.37 41.18 -15.22
N ILE A 483 -34.20 41.51 -16.20
CA ILE A 483 -35.52 40.89 -16.34
C ILE A 483 -35.36 39.67 -17.26
N ARG A 484 -35.60 38.48 -16.73
CA ARG A 484 -35.47 37.20 -17.43
C ARG A 484 -36.84 36.59 -17.74
N SER A 485 -36.97 35.96 -18.89
CA SER A 485 -38.12 35.14 -19.24
C SER A 485 -37.72 34.03 -20.23
N CYS A 486 -38.45 32.93 -20.24
CA CYS A 486 -38.19 31.81 -21.15
C CYS A 486 -38.85 32.05 -22.52
N ASP A 487 -38.26 31.52 -23.59
CA ASP A 487 -38.75 31.62 -24.98
C ASP A 487 -40.04 30.81 -25.26
N THR A 488 -41.14 31.13 -24.57
CA THR A 488 -42.39 30.35 -24.65
C THR A 488 -43.24 30.73 -25.86
N ALA A 489 -44.04 29.77 -26.35
CA ALA A 489 -45.00 29.90 -27.45
C ALA A 489 -46.10 30.97 -27.31
N GLU A 490 -46.03 31.87 -26.33
CA GLU A 490 -46.99 32.96 -26.11
C GLU A 490 -46.93 34.04 -27.22
N ASP A 491 -45.76 34.28 -27.82
CA ASP A 491 -45.62 35.22 -28.96
C ASP A 491 -46.07 34.59 -30.30
N GLY A 492 -46.11 33.25 -30.37
CA GLY A 492 -46.43 32.45 -31.54
C GLY A 492 -45.33 31.46 -31.98
N ASP A 493 -44.15 31.51 -31.39
CA ASP A 493 -43.01 30.60 -31.60
C ASP A 493 -42.32 30.31 -30.23
N ASP A 494 -41.54 29.23 -30.13
CA ASP A 494 -40.84 28.85 -28.89
C ASP A 494 -39.34 28.61 -29.10
N THR A 495 -38.80 29.17 -30.19
CA THR A 495 -37.40 29.05 -30.64
C THR A 495 -36.85 30.33 -31.31
N ASN A 496 -37.60 31.43 -31.31
CA ASN A 496 -37.26 32.65 -32.04
C ASN A 496 -36.45 33.67 -31.19
N GLY A 497 -36.36 33.43 -29.87
CA GLY A 497 -35.70 34.29 -28.90
C GLY A 497 -36.47 35.58 -28.57
N LEU A 498 -37.80 35.62 -28.75
CA LEU A 498 -38.66 36.80 -28.63
C LEU A 498 -39.80 36.58 -27.62
N VAL A 499 -39.81 37.38 -26.56
CA VAL A 499 -40.77 37.31 -25.45
C VAL A 499 -41.27 38.72 -25.08
N ALA A 500 -42.50 38.82 -24.57
CA ALA A 500 -43.03 40.07 -24.05
C ALA A 500 -42.62 40.28 -22.58
N PHE A 501 -42.04 41.43 -22.27
CA PHE A 501 -41.58 41.82 -20.94
C PHE A 501 -42.43 42.96 -20.36
N ASP A 502 -42.73 42.90 -19.06
CA ASP A 502 -43.19 44.05 -18.29
C ASP A 502 -41.97 44.83 -17.76
N LEU A 503 -41.65 45.94 -18.42
CA LEU A 503 -40.53 46.81 -18.08
C LEU A 503 -40.79 47.62 -16.80
N ARG A 504 -42.04 47.68 -16.31
CA ARG A 504 -42.42 48.45 -15.11
C ARG A 504 -42.25 47.70 -13.80
N ILE A 505 -41.99 46.39 -13.84
CA ILE A 505 -41.86 45.54 -12.65
C ILE A 505 -40.87 46.10 -11.61
N ASN A 506 -39.84 46.82 -12.07
CA ASN A 506 -38.81 47.45 -11.25
C ASN A 506 -39.05 48.96 -10.94
N GLU A 507 -40.09 49.65 -11.41
CA GLU A 507 -40.27 51.11 -11.20
C GLU A 507 -40.19 51.54 -9.72
N THR A 508 -40.70 50.72 -8.79
CA THR A 508 -40.64 51.01 -7.35
C THR A 508 -39.21 50.90 -6.79
N LEU A 509 -38.39 49.98 -7.32
CA LEU A 509 -36.97 49.86 -7.01
C LEU A 509 -36.19 51.04 -7.60
N LEU A 510 -36.46 51.37 -8.87
CA LEU A 510 -35.81 52.46 -9.60
C LEU A 510 -36.09 53.85 -9.01
N LEU A 511 -37.24 54.05 -8.34
CA LEU A 511 -37.53 55.27 -7.58
C LEU A 511 -36.69 55.43 -6.31
N ASN A 512 -36.08 54.37 -5.78
CA ASN A 512 -35.19 54.41 -4.61
C ASN A 512 -35.70 55.26 -3.42
N GLY A 513 -37.00 55.19 -3.14
CA GLY A 513 -37.66 55.94 -2.06
C GLY A 513 -38.14 57.36 -2.40
N ALA A 514 -37.89 57.86 -3.61
CA ALA A 514 -38.40 59.14 -4.11
C ALA A 514 -39.93 59.13 -4.33
N THR A 515 -40.56 60.31 -4.24
CA THR A 515 -42.01 60.43 -4.39
C THR A 515 -42.43 60.28 -5.86
N SER A 516 -43.18 59.22 -6.18
CA SER A 516 -43.66 58.93 -7.54
C SER A 516 -44.55 60.01 -8.19
N SER A 517 -45.04 61.01 -7.43
CA SER A 517 -45.81 62.13 -7.98
C SER A 517 -44.96 63.23 -8.63
N ASP A 518 -43.66 63.24 -8.36
CA ASP A 518 -42.77 64.36 -8.68
C ASP A 518 -41.91 64.06 -9.93
N PHE A 519 -41.96 62.79 -10.38
CA PHE A 519 -41.18 62.23 -11.48
C PHE A 519 -42.04 61.50 -12.51
N SER A 520 -41.53 61.35 -13.73
CA SER A 520 -42.15 60.54 -14.78
C SER A 520 -41.16 59.60 -15.46
N PHE A 521 -41.57 58.33 -15.64
CA PHE A 521 -40.80 57.29 -16.32
C PHE A 521 -41.02 57.31 -17.85
N ARG A 522 -39.94 57.13 -18.60
CA ARG A 522 -39.95 56.83 -20.05
C ARG A 522 -38.93 55.73 -20.36
N TYR A 523 -39.26 54.84 -21.29
CA TYR A 523 -38.44 53.68 -21.67
C TYR A 523 -38.03 53.78 -23.13
N PHE A 524 -36.84 53.28 -23.49
CA PHE A 524 -36.24 53.47 -24.80
C PHE A 524 -35.48 52.22 -25.25
N SER A 525 -35.47 51.98 -26.56
CA SER A 525 -34.75 50.84 -27.17
C SER A 525 -33.34 51.19 -27.67
N ASP A 526 -32.82 52.38 -27.35
CA ASP A 526 -31.51 52.85 -27.79
C ASP A 526 -30.79 53.70 -26.72
N PRO A 527 -29.44 53.64 -26.64
CA PRO A 527 -28.66 54.39 -25.65
C PRO A 527 -28.67 55.91 -25.85
N GLY A 528 -29.24 56.41 -26.95
CA GLY A 528 -29.42 57.84 -27.20
C GLY A 528 -30.73 58.40 -26.65
N TYR A 529 -31.61 57.56 -26.10
CA TYR A 529 -32.96 57.95 -25.62
C TYR A 529 -33.80 58.60 -26.72
N LEU A 530 -33.70 58.09 -27.97
CA LEU A 530 -34.34 58.65 -29.16
C LEU A 530 -35.58 57.87 -29.62
N ILE A 531 -35.68 56.59 -29.27
CA ILE A 531 -36.72 55.65 -29.72
C ILE A 531 -37.49 55.16 -28.49
N GLU A 532 -38.56 55.89 -28.15
CA GLU A 532 -39.39 55.64 -26.96
C GLU A 532 -40.31 54.40 -27.13
N ILE A 533 -40.32 53.52 -26.13
CA ILE A 533 -41.12 52.30 -26.05
C ILE A 533 -42.54 52.67 -25.63
N SER A 534 -43.46 52.66 -26.61
CA SER A 534 -44.85 53.10 -26.40
C SER A 534 -45.75 52.19 -25.54
N ASN A 535 -45.30 50.98 -25.20
CA ASN A 535 -46.06 50.01 -24.40
C ASN A 535 -45.14 49.22 -23.46
N PRO A 536 -44.64 49.82 -22.37
CA PRO A 536 -43.66 49.19 -21.48
C PRO A 536 -44.22 48.04 -20.64
N ASP A 537 -45.55 47.97 -20.43
CA ASP A 537 -46.19 46.88 -19.68
C ASP A 537 -46.19 45.52 -20.43
N ASN A 538 -45.89 45.53 -21.73
CA ASN A 538 -45.88 44.35 -22.60
C ASN A 538 -45.01 44.65 -23.83
N PHE A 539 -43.71 44.81 -23.61
CA PHE A 539 -42.70 45.09 -24.62
C PHE A 539 -42.12 43.79 -25.19
N LEU A 540 -42.40 43.51 -26.46
CA LEU A 540 -41.74 42.43 -27.21
C LEU A 540 -40.33 42.89 -27.60
N ASN A 541 -39.29 42.11 -27.27
CA ASN A 541 -37.93 42.40 -27.73
C ASN A 541 -37.80 42.29 -29.25
N THR A 542 -36.74 42.92 -29.77
CA THR A 542 -36.46 43.03 -31.21
C THR A 542 -35.15 42.37 -31.62
N VAL A 543 -34.39 41.87 -30.65
CA VAL A 543 -33.13 41.15 -30.82
C VAL A 543 -33.29 39.78 -30.14
N PRO A 544 -33.14 38.66 -30.88
CA PRO A 544 -33.22 37.31 -30.31
C PRO A 544 -32.25 37.09 -29.14
N GLY A 545 -32.70 36.41 -28.10
CA GLY A 545 -31.92 36.14 -26.87
C GLY A 545 -31.91 37.28 -25.85
N GLY A 546 -32.42 38.47 -26.22
CA GLY A 546 -32.53 39.62 -25.33
C GLY A 546 -31.90 40.90 -25.87
N GLN A 547 -32.08 41.99 -25.15
CA GLN A 547 -31.51 43.30 -25.47
C GLN A 547 -31.36 44.20 -24.24
N VAL A 548 -30.58 45.26 -24.37
CA VAL A 548 -30.58 46.35 -23.38
C VAL A 548 -31.85 47.19 -23.56
N VAL A 549 -32.47 47.54 -22.43
CA VAL A 549 -33.54 48.54 -22.34
C VAL A 549 -33.01 49.71 -21.53
N TYR A 550 -33.22 50.92 -22.05
CA TYR A 550 -32.83 52.17 -21.42
C TYR A 550 -34.06 52.84 -20.81
N PHE A 551 -33.92 53.50 -19.67
CA PHE A 551 -35.01 54.22 -19.02
C PHE A 551 -34.55 55.58 -18.51
N ARG A 552 -35.49 56.52 -18.47
CA ARG A 552 -35.30 57.87 -17.95
C ARG A 552 -36.37 58.21 -16.93
N ILE A 553 -35.93 58.80 -15.81
CA ILE A 553 -36.78 59.31 -14.74
C ILE A 553 -36.63 60.83 -14.71
N GLU A 554 -37.65 61.58 -15.15
CA GLU A 554 -37.56 63.05 -15.32
C GLU A 554 -38.33 63.80 -14.23
N ASN A 555 -37.75 64.89 -13.68
CA ASN A 555 -38.46 65.82 -12.79
C ASN A 555 -39.54 66.59 -13.57
N ILE A 556 -40.78 66.57 -13.08
CA ILE A 556 -41.95 67.16 -13.78
C ILE A 556 -41.86 68.70 -13.91
N LEU A 557 -41.15 69.39 -13.01
CA LEU A 557 -40.99 70.85 -13.05
C LEU A 557 -39.81 71.30 -13.91
N LYS A 558 -38.82 70.42 -14.13
CA LYS A 558 -37.57 70.72 -14.84
C LYS A 558 -37.08 69.45 -15.56
N SER A 559 -37.64 69.17 -16.75
CA SER A 559 -37.34 67.96 -17.53
C SER A 559 -35.90 67.83 -18.06
N SER A 560 -35.01 68.80 -17.77
CA SER A 560 -33.57 68.64 -17.99
C SER A 560 -32.87 67.99 -16.80
N CYS A 561 -33.54 67.92 -15.64
CA CYS A 561 -33.10 67.20 -14.46
C CYS A 561 -33.75 65.82 -14.52
N PHE A 562 -32.94 64.83 -14.86
CA PHE A 562 -33.39 63.46 -15.07
C PHE A 562 -32.27 62.48 -14.70
N SER A 563 -32.68 61.25 -14.41
CA SER A 563 -31.78 60.13 -14.18
C SER A 563 -31.93 59.13 -15.32
N ASP A 564 -30.81 58.81 -15.97
CA ASP A 564 -30.72 57.87 -17.08
C ASP A 564 -30.10 56.54 -16.60
N GLY A 565 -30.72 55.42 -16.95
CA GLY A 565 -30.24 54.09 -16.58
C GLY A 565 -30.58 53.03 -17.63
N MET A 566 -30.09 51.82 -17.40
CA MET A 566 -30.35 50.67 -18.26
C MET A 566 -30.43 49.37 -17.46
N PHE A 567 -31.10 48.38 -18.02
CA PHE A 567 -31.07 46.98 -17.57
C PHE A 567 -31.16 46.07 -18.79
N ASN A 568 -30.76 44.81 -18.64
CA ASN A 568 -30.94 43.83 -19.71
C ASN A 568 -32.31 43.16 -19.56
N ILE A 569 -32.98 42.94 -20.69
CA ILE A 569 -33.96 41.88 -20.81
C ILE A 569 -33.29 40.70 -21.49
N ILE A 570 -33.41 39.51 -20.91
CA ILE A 570 -32.75 38.29 -21.38
C ILE A 570 -33.84 37.25 -21.65
N VAL A 571 -33.75 36.61 -22.83
CA VAL A 571 -34.58 35.47 -23.18
C VAL A 571 -33.75 34.22 -22.97
N ASP A 572 -34.16 33.39 -22.01
CA ASP A 572 -33.48 32.14 -21.66
C ASP A 572 -34.05 30.99 -22.52
N ASP A 573 -33.17 30.30 -23.24
CA ASP A 573 -33.54 29.19 -24.14
C ASP A 573 -34.16 28.02 -23.35
N LEU A 574 -35.06 27.28 -24.00
CA LEU A 574 -35.70 26.10 -23.42
C LEU A 574 -34.93 24.83 -23.79
N PRO A 575 -34.82 23.84 -22.89
CA PRO A 575 -34.01 22.64 -23.12
C PRO A 575 -34.57 21.82 -24.29
N PHE A 576 -33.70 21.32 -25.18
CA PHE A 576 -34.12 20.47 -26.28
C PHE A 576 -34.48 19.07 -25.77
N VAL A 577 -35.75 18.69 -25.99
CA VAL A 577 -36.28 17.38 -25.65
C VAL A 577 -37.22 16.90 -26.76
N MET A 578 -37.12 15.64 -27.18
CA MET A 578 -38.11 15.07 -28.10
C MET A 578 -39.49 15.02 -27.42
N PRO A 579 -40.58 15.47 -28.07
CA PRO A 579 -41.88 15.67 -27.42
C PRO A 579 -42.59 14.36 -27.05
N SER A 580 -42.23 13.24 -27.69
CA SER A 580 -42.68 11.91 -27.29
C SER A 580 -41.67 10.85 -27.73
N PHE A 581 -41.54 9.80 -26.92
CA PHE A 581 -40.66 8.66 -27.16
C PHE A 581 -41.34 7.37 -26.68
N VAL A 582 -40.99 6.24 -27.28
CA VAL A 582 -41.49 4.92 -26.90
C VAL A 582 -40.34 4.14 -26.29
N LEU A 583 -40.36 3.91 -24.99
CA LEU A 583 -39.38 3.09 -24.29
C LEU A 583 -39.90 1.64 -24.26
N LYS A 584 -39.05 0.66 -24.64
CA LYS A 584 -39.44 -0.76 -24.70
C LYS A 584 -38.55 -1.64 -23.84
N ASN A 585 -39.17 -2.45 -22.99
CA ASN A 585 -38.48 -3.49 -22.21
C ASN A 585 -39.15 -4.86 -22.40
N CYS A 586 -38.47 -5.95 -22.02
CA CYS A 586 -38.99 -7.31 -22.17
C CYS A 586 -39.85 -7.78 -20.97
N ASP A 587 -40.78 -8.70 -21.25
CA ASP A 587 -41.75 -9.28 -20.29
C ASP A 587 -41.19 -10.49 -19.52
N GLU A 588 -39.99 -10.36 -18.97
CA GLU A 588 -39.19 -11.50 -18.50
C GLU A 588 -39.12 -11.61 -16.96
N ASP A 589 -40.09 -11.03 -16.24
CA ASP A 589 -40.20 -11.10 -14.76
C ASP A 589 -40.56 -12.52 -14.21
N GLY A 590 -40.81 -13.46 -15.12
CA GLY A 590 -41.29 -14.82 -14.85
C GLY A 590 -42.79 -15.03 -15.09
N ASN A 591 -43.56 -13.98 -15.40
CA ASN A 591 -44.99 -14.03 -15.70
C ASN A 591 -45.28 -13.25 -17.00
N PRO A 592 -45.56 -13.92 -18.13
CA PRO A 592 -45.85 -13.23 -19.39
C PRO A 592 -47.28 -12.67 -19.39
N ASP A 593 -47.48 -11.54 -18.72
CA ASP A 593 -48.77 -10.84 -18.57
C ASP A 593 -48.79 -9.41 -19.13
N GLY A 594 -47.65 -8.91 -19.62
CA GLY A 594 -47.48 -7.58 -20.22
C GLY A 594 -47.11 -6.49 -19.22
N PHE A 595 -46.64 -6.85 -18.03
CA PHE A 595 -46.15 -5.92 -17.01
C PHE A 595 -44.70 -6.21 -16.63
N THR A 596 -43.84 -5.21 -16.75
CA THR A 596 -42.40 -5.31 -16.42
C THR A 596 -41.92 -4.01 -15.77
N ASP A 597 -40.78 -4.07 -15.11
CA ASP A 597 -40.13 -2.90 -14.54
C ASP A 597 -39.29 -2.18 -15.60
N PHE A 598 -39.32 -0.86 -15.61
CA PHE A 598 -38.56 0.00 -16.51
C PHE A 598 -37.59 0.87 -15.70
N ASN A 599 -36.40 1.11 -16.24
CA ASN A 599 -35.55 2.22 -15.83
C ASN A 599 -35.81 3.41 -16.77
N LEU A 600 -36.62 4.36 -16.34
CA LEU A 600 -37.04 5.51 -17.17
C LEU A 600 -35.86 6.40 -17.60
N ASN A 601 -34.70 6.29 -16.94
CA ASN A 601 -33.52 7.06 -17.30
C ASN A 601 -32.85 6.58 -18.59
N GLU A 602 -33.10 5.35 -19.04
CA GLU A 602 -32.65 4.82 -20.35
C GLU A 602 -33.07 5.73 -21.51
N ALA A 603 -34.26 6.34 -21.42
CA ALA A 603 -34.75 7.27 -22.43
C ALA A 603 -33.95 8.59 -22.49
N VAL A 604 -33.38 9.06 -21.37
CA VAL A 604 -32.75 10.38 -21.26
C VAL A 604 -31.66 10.65 -22.32
N PRO A 605 -30.61 9.80 -22.47
CA PRO A 605 -29.57 10.02 -23.49
C PRO A 605 -30.09 9.95 -24.93
N LEU A 606 -31.25 9.32 -25.16
CA LEU A 606 -31.89 9.22 -26.47
C LEU A 606 -32.74 10.45 -26.80
N ILE A 607 -33.35 11.10 -25.79
CA ILE A 607 -34.40 12.11 -26.01
C ILE A 607 -34.04 13.54 -25.58
N VAL A 608 -33.02 13.72 -24.72
CA VAL A 608 -32.56 15.02 -24.24
C VAL A 608 -31.20 15.34 -24.86
N SER A 609 -31.01 16.57 -25.38
CA SER A 609 -29.69 17.02 -25.85
C SER A 609 -29.23 18.28 -25.14
N GLY A 610 -28.03 18.25 -24.58
CA GLY A 610 -27.42 19.36 -23.87
C GLY A 610 -26.51 18.87 -22.74
N ASP A 611 -26.05 19.79 -21.89
CA ASP A 611 -25.34 19.44 -20.67
C ASP A 611 -26.34 19.00 -19.58
N LEU A 612 -26.49 17.69 -19.41
CA LEU A 612 -27.39 17.10 -18.41
C LEU A 612 -27.00 17.48 -16.97
N ALA A 613 -25.75 17.86 -16.69
CA ALA A 613 -25.34 18.32 -15.36
C ALA A 613 -25.93 19.71 -15.00
N GLN A 614 -26.43 20.45 -15.99
CA GLN A 614 -27.14 21.73 -15.81
C GLN A 614 -28.66 21.58 -15.92
N MET A 615 -29.19 20.36 -15.82
CA MET A 615 -30.61 20.05 -15.95
C MET A 615 -31.15 19.30 -14.73
N SER A 616 -32.38 19.62 -14.34
CA SER A 616 -33.18 18.83 -13.40
C SER A 616 -34.14 17.95 -14.20
N LEU A 617 -34.10 16.64 -13.92
CA LEU A 617 -34.91 15.61 -14.56
C LEU A 617 -35.93 15.09 -13.55
N THR A 618 -37.22 15.16 -13.88
CA THR A 618 -38.33 14.79 -12.98
C THR A 618 -39.41 14.04 -13.76
N TYR A 619 -39.91 12.93 -13.21
CA TYR A 619 -40.88 12.06 -13.86
C TYR A 619 -42.25 12.16 -13.18
N HIS A 620 -43.33 12.22 -13.95
CA HIS A 620 -44.68 12.45 -13.42
C HIS A 620 -45.73 11.57 -14.10
N ALA A 621 -46.76 11.17 -13.34
CA ALA A 621 -47.85 10.33 -13.85
C ALA A 621 -48.85 11.08 -14.76
N SER A 622 -48.80 12.41 -14.80
CA SER A 622 -49.67 13.22 -15.67
C SER A 622 -48.98 14.50 -16.15
N LEU A 623 -49.41 15.00 -17.30
CA LEU A 623 -48.93 16.28 -17.85
C LEU A 623 -49.14 17.44 -16.86
N ALA A 624 -50.28 17.46 -16.14
CA ALA A 624 -50.59 18.54 -15.20
C ALA A 624 -49.71 18.53 -13.94
N ASP A 625 -49.24 17.35 -13.51
CA ASP A 625 -48.27 17.20 -12.42
C ASP A 625 -46.87 17.63 -12.87
N ALA A 626 -46.50 17.35 -14.12
CA ALA A 626 -45.27 17.82 -14.74
C ALA A 626 -45.26 19.35 -14.91
N GLU A 627 -46.30 19.95 -15.48
CA GLU A 627 -46.46 21.42 -15.63
C GLU A 627 -46.31 22.18 -14.29
N GLN A 628 -46.69 21.54 -13.18
CA GLN A 628 -46.60 22.12 -11.83
C GLN A 628 -45.35 21.67 -11.04
N ASN A 629 -44.54 20.75 -11.60
CA ASN A 629 -43.43 20.07 -10.92
C ASN A 629 -43.80 19.50 -9.53
N VAL A 630 -44.83 18.65 -9.48
CA VAL A 630 -45.33 17.99 -8.26
C VAL A 630 -45.46 16.48 -8.41
N SER A 631 -45.54 15.75 -7.29
CA SER A 631 -45.78 14.29 -7.27
C SER A 631 -44.82 13.49 -8.16
N THR A 632 -43.52 13.74 -8.00
CA THR A 632 -42.44 13.04 -8.72
C THR A 632 -42.46 11.52 -8.47
N LEU A 633 -42.26 10.75 -9.54
CA LEU A 633 -42.14 9.31 -9.55
C LEU A 633 -40.69 8.86 -9.33
N ASP A 634 -40.51 7.63 -8.85
CA ASP A 634 -39.22 6.94 -8.87
C ASP A 634 -38.95 6.45 -10.31
N PRO A 635 -37.80 6.76 -10.92
CA PRO A 635 -37.51 6.36 -12.30
C PRO A 635 -37.02 4.92 -12.45
N ALA A 636 -36.53 4.24 -11.41
CA ALA A 636 -36.01 2.88 -11.53
C ALA A 636 -36.05 2.14 -10.18
N PRO A 637 -36.91 1.12 -9.99
CA PRO A 637 -37.85 0.55 -10.97
C PRO A 637 -39.17 1.33 -11.08
N TYR A 638 -39.66 1.53 -12.31
CA TYR A 638 -41.04 1.94 -12.59
C TYR A 638 -41.82 0.81 -13.27
N ASN A 639 -42.82 0.24 -12.58
CA ASN A 639 -43.66 -0.82 -13.16
C ASN A 639 -44.84 -0.25 -13.97
N ASN A 640 -44.98 -0.66 -15.22
CA ASN A 640 -46.02 -0.14 -16.12
C ASN A 640 -47.46 -0.57 -15.74
N SER A 641 -47.66 -1.49 -14.78
CA SER A 641 -48.98 -1.72 -14.16
C SER A 641 -49.55 -0.48 -13.45
N SER A 642 -48.69 0.47 -13.07
CA SER A 642 -49.08 1.80 -12.56
C SER A 642 -49.53 2.76 -13.67
N GLY A 643 -49.13 2.50 -14.92
CA GLY A 643 -49.48 3.26 -16.11
C GLY A 643 -48.45 3.08 -17.24
N ASN A 644 -48.90 2.97 -18.49
CA ASN A 644 -48.02 2.88 -19.67
C ASN A 644 -47.58 4.27 -20.20
N GLN A 645 -47.78 5.34 -19.43
CA GLN A 645 -47.53 6.71 -19.87
C GLN A 645 -46.93 7.53 -18.73
N VAL A 646 -45.74 8.08 -18.95
CA VAL A 646 -45.01 8.90 -17.97
C VAL A 646 -44.55 10.19 -18.66
N PHE A 647 -44.53 11.29 -17.92
CA PHE A 647 -44.11 12.60 -18.40
C PHE A 647 -42.75 12.96 -17.79
N LEU A 648 -41.70 13.02 -18.62
CA LEU A 648 -40.40 13.53 -18.22
C LEU A 648 -40.39 15.06 -18.37
N ARG A 649 -40.20 15.78 -17.26
CA ARG A 649 -39.89 17.20 -17.25
C ARG A 649 -38.38 17.39 -17.15
N VAL A 650 -37.84 18.16 -18.10
CA VAL A 650 -36.45 18.61 -18.15
C VAL A 650 -36.44 20.12 -17.94
N GLU A 651 -35.77 20.59 -16.90
CA GLU A 651 -35.66 22.00 -16.52
C GLU A 651 -34.19 22.42 -16.45
N ASN A 652 -33.82 23.56 -17.03
CA ASN A 652 -32.46 24.10 -16.91
C ASN A 652 -32.30 24.96 -15.63
N VAL A 653 -31.07 25.37 -15.32
CA VAL A 653 -30.78 26.18 -14.11
C VAL A 653 -31.48 27.56 -14.09
N GLN A 654 -32.03 28.02 -15.21
CA GLN A 654 -32.82 29.25 -15.33
C GLN A 654 -34.33 29.03 -15.04
N GLY A 655 -34.78 27.78 -14.84
CA GLY A 655 -36.19 27.43 -14.62
C GLY A 655 -37.01 27.23 -15.90
N CYS A 656 -36.36 27.28 -17.06
CA CYS A 656 -36.99 27.03 -18.35
C CYS A 656 -37.07 25.52 -18.60
N TYR A 657 -38.26 25.01 -18.94
CA TYR A 657 -38.50 23.57 -19.06
C TYR A 657 -39.21 23.12 -20.34
N ARG A 658 -39.02 21.84 -20.68
CA ARG A 658 -39.81 21.08 -21.66
C ARG A 658 -40.31 19.79 -21.01
N ILE A 659 -41.40 19.25 -21.54
CA ILE A 659 -41.99 17.99 -21.09
C ILE A 659 -42.04 17.02 -22.28
N SER A 660 -41.53 15.81 -22.09
CA SER A 660 -41.66 14.69 -23.03
C SER A 660 -42.71 13.70 -22.55
N ASN A 661 -43.43 13.11 -23.49
CA ASN A 661 -44.31 11.98 -23.27
C ASN A 661 -43.59 10.64 -23.52
N LEU A 662 -43.23 9.93 -22.46
CA LEU A 662 -42.72 8.56 -22.51
C LEU A 662 -43.89 7.57 -22.55
N GLU A 663 -44.02 6.85 -23.65
CA GLU A 663 -44.94 5.71 -23.78
C GLU A 663 -44.16 4.42 -23.48
N LEU A 664 -44.61 3.65 -22.49
CA LEU A 664 -43.98 2.39 -22.11
C LEU A 664 -44.66 1.24 -22.87
N GLN A 665 -43.88 0.46 -23.58
CA GLN A 665 -44.35 -0.73 -24.31
C GLN A 665 -43.52 -1.95 -23.92
N VAL A 666 -44.16 -3.12 -23.94
CA VAL A 666 -43.49 -4.38 -23.63
C VAL A 666 -43.22 -5.14 -24.93
N SER A 667 -41.97 -5.54 -25.15
CA SER A 667 -41.52 -6.28 -26.32
C SER A 667 -42.17 -7.67 -26.37
N THR A 668 -42.54 -8.12 -27.57
CA THR A 668 -43.11 -9.47 -27.81
C THR A 668 -42.07 -10.46 -28.34
N THR A 669 -40.80 -10.11 -28.26
CA THR A 669 -39.65 -10.94 -28.59
C THR A 669 -39.08 -11.52 -27.30
N SER A 670 -38.63 -12.76 -27.36
CA SER A 670 -38.00 -13.48 -26.26
C SER A 670 -36.96 -14.45 -26.84
N PHE A 671 -36.12 -15.02 -25.98
CA PHE A 671 -35.34 -16.19 -26.35
C PHE A 671 -36.23 -17.41 -26.64
N ASN A 672 -35.68 -18.40 -27.35
CA ASN A 672 -36.36 -19.69 -27.57
C ASN A 672 -36.49 -20.47 -26.24
N GLU A 673 -37.64 -21.10 -26.00
CA GLU A 673 -37.92 -21.85 -24.76
C GLU A 673 -36.84 -22.92 -24.49
N GLY A 674 -36.16 -22.81 -23.34
CA GLY A 674 -35.11 -23.74 -22.91
C GLY A 674 -33.76 -23.56 -23.61
N TYR A 675 -33.55 -22.48 -24.37
CA TYR A 675 -32.24 -22.13 -24.90
C TYR A 675 -31.28 -21.74 -23.77
N VAL A 676 -30.09 -22.31 -23.72
CA VAL A 676 -28.99 -21.95 -22.82
C VAL A 676 -27.68 -22.22 -23.57
N GLN A 677 -26.74 -21.29 -23.51
CA GLN A 677 -25.35 -21.53 -23.90
C GLN A 677 -24.51 -21.90 -22.68
N THR A 678 -23.49 -22.73 -22.90
CA THR A 678 -22.59 -23.18 -21.84
C THR A 678 -21.15 -22.90 -22.22
N LEU A 679 -20.48 -22.11 -21.40
CA LEU A 679 -19.02 -22.00 -21.42
C LEU A 679 -18.49 -22.93 -20.34
N GLU A 680 -17.64 -23.87 -20.72
CA GLU A 680 -17.05 -24.84 -19.82
C GLU A 680 -15.53 -24.89 -19.97
N GLY A 681 -14.85 -25.17 -18.86
CA GLY A 681 -13.41 -25.30 -18.85
C GLY A 681 -12.90 -25.89 -17.55
N CYS A 682 -11.66 -26.37 -17.57
CA CYS A 682 -11.00 -26.83 -16.36
C CYS A 682 -10.61 -25.66 -15.46
N ASP A 683 -10.74 -25.90 -14.15
CA ASP A 683 -10.12 -25.10 -13.09
C ASP A 683 -8.63 -24.81 -13.44
N ASP A 684 -8.24 -23.53 -13.45
CA ASP A 684 -7.07 -23.05 -14.19
C ASP A 684 -5.92 -22.46 -13.34
N ASP A 685 -6.03 -22.47 -12.00
CA ASP A 685 -5.00 -21.93 -11.09
C ASP A 685 -4.17 -23.02 -10.37
N ALA A 686 -3.96 -22.96 -9.04
CA ALA A 686 -3.30 -24.01 -8.24
C ALA A 686 -4.21 -24.65 -7.18
N LEU A 687 -5.37 -24.07 -6.93
CA LEU A 687 -6.40 -24.57 -6.04
C LEU A 687 -7.34 -25.50 -6.83
N ILE A 688 -8.32 -26.10 -6.16
CA ILE A 688 -9.45 -26.75 -6.83
C ILE A 688 -10.71 -26.16 -6.20
N ASP A 689 -10.85 -24.84 -6.33
CA ASP A 689 -11.92 -24.07 -5.72
C ASP A 689 -13.14 -23.90 -6.63
N GLY A 690 -13.04 -24.37 -7.89
CA GLY A 690 -14.11 -24.30 -8.87
C GLY A 690 -14.31 -22.90 -9.45
N LEU A 691 -13.32 -22.01 -9.33
CA LEU A 691 -13.28 -20.72 -10.00
C LEU A 691 -12.40 -20.78 -11.25
N ARG A 692 -12.70 -19.93 -12.24
CA ARG A 692 -12.00 -19.91 -13.53
C ARG A 692 -12.23 -18.59 -14.26
N VAL A 693 -11.27 -18.14 -15.06
CA VAL A 693 -11.46 -17.02 -16.00
C VAL A 693 -12.23 -17.48 -17.26
N PHE A 694 -13.34 -16.80 -17.55
CA PHE A 694 -14.16 -16.98 -18.75
C PHE A 694 -14.14 -15.75 -19.67
N ASP A 695 -14.13 -16.00 -20.98
CA ASP A 695 -14.45 -14.99 -21.99
C ASP A 695 -15.92 -15.16 -22.42
N LEU A 696 -16.79 -14.35 -21.84
CA LEU A 696 -18.23 -14.35 -22.13
C LEU A 696 -18.53 -13.95 -23.58
N SER A 697 -17.60 -13.24 -24.25
CA SER A 697 -17.80 -12.79 -25.63
C SER A 697 -17.83 -13.95 -26.64
N GLU A 698 -17.29 -15.12 -26.27
CA GLU A 698 -17.37 -16.35 -27.06
C GLU A 698 -18.82 -16.77 -27.36
N SER A 699 -19.76 -16.49 -26.45
CA SER A 699 -21.19 -16.82 -26.62
C SER A 699 -22.04 -15.69 -27.25
N SER A 700 -21.52 -14.47 -27.39
CA SER A 700 -22.32 -13.30 -27.80
C SER A 700 -22.98 -13.48 -29.17
N GLN A 701 -22.26 -14.03 -30.16
CA GLN A 701 -22.86 -14.26 -31.49
C GLN A 701 -23.97 -15.31 -31.46
N ASP A 702 -23.84 -16.35 -30.63
CA ASP A 702 -24.88 -17.38 -30.50
C ASP A 702 -26.16 -16.84 -29.84
N PHE A 703 -26.07 -15.83 -28.98
CA PHE A 703 -27.24 -15.12 -28.45
C PHE A 703 -27.91 -14.25 -29.53
N ILE A 704 -27.13 -13.51 -30.33
CA ILE A 704 -27.65 -12.72 -31.47
C ILE A 704 -28.35 -13.63 -32.50
N ASP A 705 -27.78 -14.79 -32.80
CA ASP A 705 -28.29 -15.75 -33.78
C ASP A 705 -29.64 -16.41 -33.38
N GLN A 706 -30.14 -16.18 -32.16
CA GLN A 706 -31.52 -16.54 -31.78
C GLN A 706 -32.57 -15.60 -32.39
N PHE A 707 -32.18 -14.41 -32.83
CA PHE A 707 -33.07 -13.37 -33.33
C PHE A 707 -32.97 -13.21 -34.87
N PRO A 708 -33.98 -12.60 -35.53
CA PRO A 708 -33.96 -12.42 -36.98
C PRO A 708 -32.74 -11.63 -37.49
N THR A 709 -32.12 -12.11 -38.57
CA THR A 709 -30.91 -11.52 -39.15
C THR A 709 -31.19 -10.19 -39.86
N GLY A 710 -30.19 -9.29 -39.83
CA GLY A 710 -30.27 -7.95 -40.42
C GLY A 710 -30.68 -6.84 -39.44
N GLN A 711 -30.66 -7.15 -38.14
CA GLN A 711 -30.85 -6.20 -37.04
C GLN A 711 -29.47 -5.82 -36.46
N ASN A 712 -29.35 -4.62 -35.92
CA ASN A 712 -28.16 -4.14 -35.22
C ASN A 712 -28.36 -4.44 -33.73
N LEU A 713 -27.74 -5.52 -33.22
CA LEU A 713 -27.99 -6.07 -31.88
C LEU A 713 -26.68 -6.23 -31.10
N SER A 714 -26.75 -5.90 -29.81
CA SER A 714 -25.69 -6.05 -28.80
C SER A 714 -26.08 -7.11 -27.77
N VAL A 715 -25.10 -7.54 -26.95
CA VAL A 715 -25.30 -8.54 -25.89
C VAL A 715 -24.66 -8.04 -24.60
N HIS A 716 -25.46 -8.01 -23.54
CA HIS A 716 -25.10 -7.47 -22.23
C HIS A 716 -25.29 -8.55 -21.16
N TYR A 717 -24.38 -8.62 -20.19
CA TYR A 717 -24.30 -9.71 -19.23
C TYR A 717 -24.50 -9.21 -17.79
N PHE A 718 -25.30 -9.93 -17.01
CA PHE A 718 -25.72 -9.52 -15.67
C PHE A 718 -25.74 -10.70 -14.69
N ARG A 719 -25.65 -10.40 -13.39
CA ARG A 719 -25.69 -11.40 -12.31
C ARG A 719 -27.11 -11.78 -11.93
N THR A 720 -28.05 -10.86 -12.06
CA THR A 720 -29.45 -11.03 -11.65
C THR A 720 -30.41 -10.62 -12.77
N LEU A 721 -31.67 -11.04 -12.63
CA LEU A 721 -32.74 -10.64 -13.53
C LEU A 721 -33.06 -9.14 -13.41
N GLU A 722 -33.10 -8.62 -12.17
CA GLU A 722 -33.40 -7.22 -11.85
C GLU A 722 -32.36 -6.28 -12.48
N ASP A 723 -31.07 -6.61 -12.35
CA ASP A 723 -29.96 -5.93 -13.02
C ASP A 723 -30.15 -5.88 -14.56
N ALA A 724 -30.53 -7.01 -15.17
CA ALA A 724 -30.75 -7.12 -16.61
C ALA A 724 -32.03 -6.43 -17.12
N GLN A 725 -33.05 -6.30 -16.26
CA GLN A 725 -34.29 -5.59 -16.56
C GLN A 725 -34.14 -4.07 -16.46
N LEU A 726 -33.30 -3.58 -15.55
CA LEU A 726 -33.10 -2.15 -15.28
C LEU A 726 -31.81 -1.57 -15.87
N GLU A 727 -31.04 -2.38 -16.61
CA GLU A 727 -29.70 -2.06 -17.13
C GLU A 727 -28.72 -1.57 -16.04
N GLN A 728 -28.73 -2.23 -14.87
CA GLN A 728 -27.87 -1.90 -13.74
C GLN A 728 -26.77 -2.94 -13.54
N ASN A 729 -25.61 -2.53 -13.01
CA ASN A 729 -24.51 -3.41 -12.60
C ASN A 729 -23.99 -4.40 -13.68
N GLU A 730 -24.01 -3.97 -14.95
CA GLU A 730 -23.55 -4.77 -16.10
C GLU A 730 -22.11 -5.31 -15.91
N ILE A 731 -21.90 -6.57 -16.31
CA ILE A 731 -20.59 -7.20 -16.38
C ILE A 731 -19.84 -6.66 -17.60
N THR A 732 -19.16 -5.54 -17.43
CA THR A 732 -18.37 -4.89 -18.49
C THR A 732 -17.04 -5.60 -18.83
N GLN A 733 -16.50 -6.40 -17.90
CA GLN A 733 -15.23 -7.14 -18.07
C GLN A 733 -15.46 -8.51 -18.73
N ILE A 734 -16.11 -8.52 -19.90
CA ILE A 734 -16.62 -9.75 -20.53
C ILE A 734 -15.53 -10.76 -20.93
N THR A 735 -14.30 -10.33 -21.23
CA THR A 735 -13.22 -11.23 -21.69
C THR A 735 -12.41 -11.86 -20.56
N THR A 736 -12.63 -11.43 -19.31
CA THR A 736 -11.86 -11.86 -18.13
C THR A 736 -12.77 -12.02 -16.92
N TYR A 737 -13.99 -12.51 -17.12
CA TYR A 737 -14.96 -12.68 -16.03
C TYR A 737 -14.61 -13.93 -15.23
N ILE A 738 -14.44 -13.80 -13.91
CA ILE A 738 -14.28 -14.95 -13.02
C ILE A 738 -15.65 -15.30 -12.45
N ASN A 739 -16.02 -16.58 -12.47
CA ASN A 739 -17.29 -17.00 -11.87
C ASN A 739 -17.31 -16.73 -10.36
N GLU A 740 -18.44 -16.28 -9.82
CA GLU A 740 -18.63 -15.92 -8.41
C GLU A 740 -19.25 -17.06 -7.59
N THR A 741 -19.65 -18.16 -8.26
CA THR A 741 -20.17 -19.38 -7.63
C THR A 741 -19.30 -20.57 -8.06
N PRO A 742 -18.65 -21.28 -7.12
CA PRO A 742 -17.84 -22.47 -7.40
C PRO A 742 -18.53 -23.51 -8.28
N PHE A 743 -17.78 -24.05 -9.24
CA PHE A 743 -18.14 -25.12 -10.18
C PHE A 743 -19.26 -24.80 -11.19
N SER A 744 -20.23 -23.95 -10.83
CA SER A 744 -21.39 -23.64 -11.68
C SER A 744 -21.99 -22.28 -11.34
N GLN A 745 -22.07 -21.38 -12.31
CA GLN A 745 -22.80 -20.11 -12.20
C GLN A 745 -23.70 -19.88 -13.41
N VAL A 746 -24.90 -19.34 -13.18
CA VAL A 746 -25.79 -18.88 -14.25
C VAL A 746 -25.76 -17.35 -14.29
N LEU A 747 -25.58 -16.79 -15.48
CA LEU A 747 -25.66 -15.36 -15.76
C LEU A 747 -26.90 -15.05 -16.59
N TYR A 748 -27.43 -13.84 -16.39
CA TYR A 748 -28.52 -13.29 -17.17
C TYR A 748 -27.96 -12.57 -18.39
N VAL A 749 -28.59 -12.79 -19.53
CA VAL A 749 -28.21 -12.23 -20.83
C VAL A 749 -29.34 -11.33 -21.29
N ARG A 750 -29.03 -10.07 -21.58
CA ARG A 750 -29.92 -9.12 -22.27
C ARG A 750 -29.41 -8.98 -23.71
N VAL A 751 -30.31 -9.06 -24.68
CA VAL A 751 -30.05 -8.69 -26.07
C VAL A 751 -30.96 -7.51 -26.39
N GLU A 752 -30.37 -6.46 -26.94
CA GLU A 752 -31.05 -5.20 -27.26
C GLU A 752 -30.57 -4.69 -28.64
N SER A 753 -31.19 -3.63 -29.13
CA SER A 753 -30.78 -3.00 -30.39
C SER A 753 -30.03 -1.69 -30.21
N ASP A 754 -28.80 -1.66 -30.71
CA ASP A 754 -27.95 -0.47 -30.84
C ASP A 754 -28.62 0.71 -31.58
N ASP A 755 -29.68 0.45 -32.36
CA ASP A 755 -30.38 1.49 -33.14
C ASP A 755 -31.35 2.33 -32.29
N ASN A 756 -31.85 1.80 -31.17
CA ASN A 756 -32.91 2.44 -30.37
C ASN A 756 -33.11 1.95 -28.91
N GLY A 757 -32.26 1.07 -28.39
CA GLY A 757 -32.38 0.51 -27.04
C GLY A 757 -33.56 -0.46 -26.84
N GLU A 758 -34.18 -0.95 -27.92
CA GLU A 758 -35.29 -1.90 -27.77
C GLU A 758 -34.79 -3.26 -27.27
N CYS A 759 -35.29 -3.70 -26.11
CA CYS A 759 -35.04 -5.05 -25.60
C CYS A 759 -35.62 -6.13 -26.54
N PHE A 760 -34.79 -7.11 -26.92
CA PHE A 760 -35.15 -8.27 -27.74
C PHE A 760 -35.37 -9.55 -26.93
N GLY A 761 -34.65 -9.73 -25.82
CA GLY A 761 -34.87 -10.82 -24.87
C GLY A 761 -33.98 -10.69 -23.65
N ILE A 762 -34.46 -11.17 -22.51
CA ILE A 762 -33.71 -11.25 -21.24
C ILE A 762 -33.89 -12.66 -20.70
N GLY A 763 -32.84 -13.24 -20.09
CA GLY A 763 -33.04 -14.42 -19.26
C GLY A 763 -31.75 -15.14 -18.84
N PRO A 764 -31.87 -16.19 -18.01
CA PRO A 764 -30.75 -16.95 -17.46
C PRO A 764 -30.14 -17.91 -18.50
N HIS A 765 -29.61 -17.35 -19.59
CA HIS A 765 -29.23 -18.08 -20.80
C HIS A 765 -27.74 -18.40 -20.94
N LEU A 766 -26.88 -17.96 -20.00
CA LEU A 766 -25.47 -18.33 -19.99
C LEU A 766 -25.14 -19.14 -18.73
N LEU A 767 -24.69 -20.38 -18.90
CA LEU A 767 -24.18 -21.25 -17.85
C LEU A 767 -22.65 -21.31 -17.94
N LEU A 768 -21.97 -20.95 -16.86
CA LEU A 768 -20.53 -21.15 -16.67
C LEU A 768 -20.31 -22.43 -15.88
N THR A 769 -19.48 -23.34 -16.37
CA THR A 769 -19.15 -24.62 -15.72
C THR A 769 -17.65 -24.78 -15.56
N VAL A 770 -17.19 -25.03 -14.33
CA VAL A 770 -15.78 -25.29 -14.02
C VAL A 770 -15.60 -26.75 -13.63
N HIS A 771 -14.80 -27.46 -14.42
CA HIS A 771 -14.48 -28.86 -14.19
C HIS A 771 -13.25 -28.97 -13.26
N PRO A 772 -13.33 -29.69 -12.13
CA PRO A 772 -12.21 -29.84 -11.23
C PRO A 772 -11.07 -30.64 -11.90
N ARG A 773 -9.83 -30.34 -11.52
CA ARG A 773 -8.67 -31.11 -11.96
C ARG A 773 -8.55 -32.42 -11.19
N PRO A 774 -7.90 -33.45 -11.77
CA PRO A 774 -7.58 -34.68 -11.06
C PRO A 774 -6.73 -34.46 -9.80
N GLU A 775 -7.17 -35.05 -8.69
CA GLU A 775 -6.53 -35.01 -7.37
C GLU A 775 -6.15 -36.44 -6.95
N PHE A 776 -4.86 -36.68 -6.70
CA PHE A 776 -4.31 -37.98 -6.32
C PHE A 776 -2.92 -37.80 -5.68
N ASP A 777 -2.49 -38.79 -4.89
CA ASP A 777 -1.17 -38.84 -4.25
C ASP A 777 -0.29 -39.94 -4.88
N VAL A 778 1.02 -39.85 -4.61
CA VAL A 778 1.99 -40.94 -4.85
C VAL A 778 2.88 -41.04 -3.62
N ASP A 779 3.20 -42.26 -3.19
CA ASP A 779 4.13 -42.50 -2.08
C ASP A 779 5.55 -42.02 -2.45
N GLN A 780 6.18 -41.20 -1.62
CA GLN A 780 7.40 -40.46 -1.98
C GLN A 780 8.67 -40.99 -1.27
N GLU A 781 8.56 -41.90 -0.29
CA GLU A 781 9.67 -42.32 0.59
C GLU A 781 10.25 -43.71 0.23
N GLU A 782 10.51 -43.96 -1.05
CA GLU A 782 11.00 -45.26 -1.54
C GLU A 782 12.47 -45.21 -2.01
N PHE A 783 13.31 -46.08 -1.41
CA PHE A 783 14.73 -46.19 -1.72
C PHE A 783 15.02 -47.36 -2.68
N TYR A 784 15.62 -47.07 -3.83
CA TYR A 784 16.02 -48.12 -4.77
C TYR A 784 17.32 -48.80 -4.34
N CYS A 785 17.21 -50.02 -3.81
CA CYS A 785 18.39 -50.85 -3.56
C CYS A 785 19.06 -51.26 -4.88
N LEU A 786 20.35 -50.92 -5.06
CA LEU A 786 21.13 -51.22 -6.29
C LEU A 786 21.21 -52.71 -6.71
N ASN A 787 20.80 -53.65 -5.84
CA ASN A 787 20.72 -55.09 -6.13
C ASN A 787 19.27 -55.64 -5.98
N GLY A 788 18.27 -54.76 -5.97
CA GLY A 788 16.88 -55.05 -5.65
C GLY A 788 16.05 -55.61 -6.80
N GLN A 789 14.74 -55.53 -6.65
CA GLN A 789 13.77 -55.65 -7.74
C GLN A 789 13.23 -54.24 -8.06
N PRO A 790 12.63 -54.02 -9.25
CA PRO A 790 11.95 -52.77 -9.54
C PRO A 790 10.90 -52.44 -8.48
N ILE A 791 10.84 -51.17 -8.09
CA ILE A 791 9.85 -50.65 -7.13
C ILE A 791 8.57 -50.33 -7.89
N GLN A 792 7.41 -50.63 -7.29
CA GLN A 792 6.10 -50.32 -7.87
C GLN A 792 5.49 -49.12 -7.15
N PHE A 793 5.39 -48.00 -7.85
CA PHE A 793 4.63 -46.84 -7.40
C PHE A 793 3.18 -46.95 -7.87
N GLU A 794 2.25 -46.44 -7.07
CA GLU A 794 0.81 -46.41 -7.35
C GLU A 794 0.29 -44.99 -7.11
N ALA A 795 -0.62 -44.53 -7.97
CA ALA A 795 -1.41 -43.34 -7.73
C ALA A 795 -2.52 -43.70 -6.72
N ILE A 796 -2.39 -43.21 -5.50
CA ILE A 796 -3.29 -43.49 -4.38
C ILE A 796 -4.21 -42.29 -4.10
N ASN A 797 -5.24 -42.50 -3.28
CA ASN A 797 -6.22 -41.47 -2.88
C ASN A 797 -6.93 -40.72 -4.02
N ALA A 798 -6.90 -41.24 -5.25
CA ALA A 798 -7.49 -40.59 -6.42
C ALA A 798 -8.98 -40.27 -6.23
N ASN A 799 -9.34 -38.99 -6.38
CA ASN A 799 -10.70 -38.47 -6.20
C ASN A 799 -11.58 -38.65 -7.46
N GLY A 800 -11.32 -39.70 -8.25
CA GLY A 800 -12.02 -39.99 -9.50
C GLY A 800 -11.36 -41.11 -10.32
N ASP A 801 -12.04 -41.53 -11.39
CA ASP A 801 -11.50 -42.46 -12.38
C ASP A 801 -10.64 -41.69 -13.39
N TYR A 802 -9.32 -41.67 -13.19
CA TYR A 802 -8.37 -40.93 -14.05
C TYR A 802 -7.51 -41.83 -14.95
N LEU A 803 -7.03 -41.25 -16.05
CA LEU A 803 -5.91 -41.79 -16.84
C LEU A 803 -4.60 -41.17 -16.35
N TYR A 804 -3.48 -41.88 -16.44
CA TYR A 804 -2.19 -41.42 -15.93
C TYR A 804 -1.12 -41.39 -17.03
N GLU A 805 -0.13 -40.51 -16.91
CA GLU A 805 1.12 -40.56 -17.65
C GLU A 805 2.30 -40.44 -16.69
N TRP A 806 3.06 -41.52 -16.49
CA TRP A 806 4.28 -41.53 -15.67
C TRP A 806 5.50 -41.28 -16.56
N ARG A 807 6.42 -40.39 -16.16
CA ARG A 807 7.59 -39.99 -16.95
C ARG A 807 8.87 -39.95 -16.11
N ASP A 808 10.00 -40.31 -16.73
CA ASP A 808 11.34 -40.17 -16.15
C ASP A 808 11.89 -38.74 -16.24
N GLU A 809 13.06 -38.49 -15.64
CA GLU A 809 13.80 -37.22 -15.68
C GLU A 809 14.08 -36.72 -17.13
N SER A 810 14.12 -37.62 -18.11
CA SER A 810 14.30 -37.29 -19.53
C SER A 810 12.98 -36.97 -20.26
N GLY A 811 11.84 -37.07 -19.57
CA GLY A 811 10.49 -36.91 -20.09
C GLY A 811 9.94 -38.15 -20.82
N MET A 812 10.64 -39.29 -20.75
CA MET A 812 10.23 -40.52 -21.41
C MET A 812 9.06 -41.18 -20.66
N LEU A 813 8.03 -41.58 -21.38
CA LEU A 813 6.85 -42.26 -20.83
C LEU A 813 7.24 -43.67 -20.32
N ILE A 814 6.93 -43.94 -19.05
CA ILE A 814 7.18 -45.19 -18.34
C ILE A 814 5.91 -46.06 -18.31
N SER A 815 4.77 -45.45 -17.97
CA SER A 815 3.49 -46.14 -17.78
C SER A 815 2.31 -45.20 -18.09
N GLU A 816 1.21 -45.77 -18.57
CA GLU A 816 -0.09 -45.11 -18.73
C GLU A 816 -1.16 -45.67 -17.75
N GLU A 817 -0.76 -46.64 -16.92
CA GLU A 817 -1.62 -47.29 -15.92
C GLU A 817 -1.56 -46.53 -14.57
N PRO A 818 -2.48 -46.78 -13.61
CA PRO A 818 -2.41 -46.21 -12.26
C PRO A 818 -1.15 -46.60 -11.45
N THR A 819 -0.27 -47.44 -11.99
CA THR A 819 0.98 -47.86 -11.37
C THR A 819 2.15 -47.80 -12.35
N ALA A 820 3.35 -47.52 -11.86
CA ALA A 820 4.60 -47.57 -12.62
C ALA A 820 5.66 -48.44 -11.93
N LEU A 821 6.53 -49.06 -12.73
CA LEU A 821 7.70 -49.81 -12.24
C LEU A 821 8.97 -48.99 -12.47
N ILE A 822 9.74 -48.77 -11.42
CA ILE A 822 10.97 -47.96 -11.42
C ILE A 822 12.20 -48.85 -11.17
N GLU A 823 13.20 -48.74 -12.04
CA GLU A 823 14.39 -49.64 -12.09
C GLU A 823 15.72 -48.95 -11.75
N SER A 824 15.72 -47.65 -11.41
CA SER A 824 16.89 -46.86 -11.02
C SER A 824 16.50 -45.62 -10.23
N GLY A 825 17.44 -45.06 -9.47
CA GLY A 825 17.24 -43.74 -8.88
C GLY A 825 17.12 -42.63 -9.93
N GLY A 826 16.53 -41.50 -9.53
CA GLY A 826 16.25 -40.36 -10.41
C GLY A 826 15.00 -39.59 -10.00
N VAL A 827 14.71 -38.51 -10.73
CA VAL A 827 13.46 -37.76 -10.59
C VAL A 827 12.42 -38.33 -11.54
N TYR A 828 11.20 -38.51 -11.05
CA TYR A 828 10.06 -39.02 -11.78
C TYR A 828 8.87 -38.09 -11.63
N SER A 829 7.96 -38.08 -12.60
CA SER A 829 6.73 -37.29 -12.55
C SER A 829 5.54 -38.09 -13.04
N VAL A 830 4.34 -37.74 -12.56
CA VAL A 830 3.08 -38.28 -13.05
C VAL A 830 2.04 -37.19 -13.22
N ILE A 831 1.28 -37.26 -14.31
CA ILE A 831 0.14 -36.39 -14.60
C ILE A 831 -1.11 -37.28 -14.69
N ALA A 832 -2.21 -36.88 -14.06
CA ALA A 832 -3.51 -37.52 -14.22
C ALA A 832 -4.44 -36.70 -15.12
N TYR A 833 -5.38 -37.35 -15.79
CA TYR A 833 -6.36 -36.73 -16.70
C TYR A 833 -7.79 -37.19 -16.38
N SER A 834 -8.73 -36.24 -16.29
CA SER A 834 -10.17 -36.50 -16.09
C SER A 834 -10.89 -36.90 -17.39
N ALA A 835 -12.14 -37.35 -17.28
CA ALA A 835 -12.96 -37.69 -18.44
C ALA A 835 -13.32 -36.46 -19.30
N GLU A 836 -13.35 -35.29 -18.67
CA GLU A 836 -13.61 -33.96 -19.24
C GLU A 836 -12.34 -33.37 -19.89
N GLY A 837 -11.19 -34.04 -19.74
CA GLY A 837 -9.91 -33.63 -20.33
C GLY A 837 -9.03 -32.75 -19.44
N CYS A 838 -9.40 -32.55 -18.18
CA CYS A 838 -8.61 -31.75 -17.24
C CYS A 838 -7.38 -32.52 -16.77
N SER A 839 -6.20 -31.92 -16.87
CA SER A 839 -4.94 -32.48 -16.37
C SER A 839 -4.61 -31.97 -14.98
N SER A 840 -4.09 -32.84 -14.11
CA SER A 840 -3.38 -32.40 -12.90
C SER A 840 -2.12 -31.62 -13.27
N PHE A 841 -1.51 -30.95 -12.30
CA PHE A 841 -0.09 -30.61 -12.43
C PHE A 841 0.81 -31.87 -12.32
N PRO A 842 2.05 -31.83 -12.83
CA PRO A 842 2.98 -32.96 -12.73
C PRO A 842 3.45 -33.16 -11.30
N LEU A 843 2.91 -34.16 -10.60
CA LEU A 843 3.38 -34.55 -9.28
C LEU A 843 4.77 -35.20 -9.45
N SER A 844 5.79 -34.58 -8.87
CA SER A 844 7.20 -34.99 -9.05
C SER A 844 7.79 -35.51 -7.75
N PHE A 845 8.51 -36.63 -7.81
CA PHE A 845 9.12 -37.32 -6.67
C PHE A 845 10.51 -37.86 -7.04
N THR A 846 11.36 -38.11 -6.04
CA THR A 846 12.74 -38.55 -6.25
C THR A 846 12.96 -39.93 -5.65
N VAL A 847 13.43 -40.87 -6.46
CA VAL A 847 13.85 -42.20 -5.98
C VAL A 847 15.35 -42.17 -5.69
N VAL A 848 15.72 -42.38 -4.42
CA VAL A 848 17.11 -42.33 -3.96
C VAL A 848 17.72 -43.73 -3.96
N GLU A 849 18.93 -43.89 -4.51
CA GLU A 849 19.61 -45.18 -4.52
C GLU A 849 20.25 -45.50 -3.16
N SER A 850 20.03 -46.70 -2.64
CA SER A 850 20.71 -47.23 -1.44
C SER A 850 21.42 -48.55 -1.73
N GLY A 851 22.28 -49.00 -0.82
CA GLY A 851 23.16 -50.14 -1.07
C GLY A 851 23.69 -50.84 0.18
N VAL A 852 24.21 -52.05 -0.03
CA VAL A 852 24.85 -52.87 1.01
C VAL A 852 26.25 -52.32 1.32
N ALA A 853 26.61 -52.22 2.60
CA ALA A 853 27.88 -51.70 3.06
C ALA A 853 29.12 -52.42 2.47
N ASN A 854 30.02 -51.67 1.85
CA ASN A 854 31.29 -52.15 1.29
C ASN A 854 32.45 -51.94 2.28
N ILE A 855 32.44 -52.65 3.42
CA ILE A 855 33.52 -52.57 4.40
C ILE A 855 34.77 -53.35 3.96
N GLN A 856 35.97 -52.76 4.12
CA GLN A 856 37.24 -53.45 3.94
C GLN A 856 37.99 -53.59 5.28
N PRO A 857 38.91 -54.56 5.44
CA PRO A 857 39.70 -54.72 6.66
C PRO A 857 40.60 -53.52 7.03
N GLY A 858 40.77 -52.55 6.12
CA GLY A 858 41.49 -51.30 6.36
C GLY A 858 40.64 -50.20 7.00
N ASP A 859 39.31 -50.32 6.94
CA ASP A 859 38.38 -49.35 7.53
C ASP A 859 38.10 -49.63 9.02
N ILE A 860 38.65 -50.72 9.57
CA ILE A 860 38.48 -51.13 10.97
C ILE A 860 39.78 -50.89 11.75
N ILE A 861 39.71 -50.08 12.80
CA ILE A 861 40.79 -49.84 13.75
C ILE A 861 40.47 -50.58 15.04
N VAL A 862 41.40 -51.40 15.53
CA VAL A 862 41.26 -52.13 16.80
C VAL A 862 42.31 -51.64 17.79
N GLU A 863 41.86 -51.06 18.89
CA GLU A 863 42.71 -50.75 20.04
C GLU A 863 42.59 -51.86 21.09
N ASP A 864 43.66 -52.64 21.26
CA ASP A 864 43.70 -53.79 22.14
C ASP A 864 44.81 -53.68 23.22
N PHE A 865 44.69 -54.47 24.29
CA PHE A 865 45.62 -54.48 25.43
C PHE A 865 45.67 -53.15 26.23
N SER A 866 44.63 -52.32 26.13
CA SER A 866 44.49 -51.07 26.88
C SER A 866 43.65 -51.28 28.16
N ASN A 867 43.29 -50.19 28.85
CA ASN A 867 42.29 -50.23 29.94
C ASN A 867 40.84 -50.28 29.41
N ASN A 868 40.64 -49.95 28.13
CA ASN A 868 39.37 -49.85 27.43
C ASN A 868 39.61 -50.29 25.97
N ASN A 869 39.53 -51.59 25.69
CA ASN A 869 39.69 -52.06 24.32
C ASN A 869 38.55 -51.49 23.47
N SER A 870 38.83 -51.11 22.22
CA SER A 870 37.80 -50.57 21.34
C SER A 870 37.97 -50.99 19.88
N ILE A 871 36.87 -50.89 19.14
CA ILE A 871 36.79 -51.08 17.68
C ILE A 871 36.19 -49.79 17.12
N SER A 872 36.87 -49.17 16.15
CA SER A 872 36.38 -48.01 15.41
C SER A 872 36.24 -48.36 13.93
N ILE A 873 35.17 -47.91 13.27
CA ILE A 873 34.94 -48.08 11.84
C ILE A 873 35.04 -46.71 11.14
N ASN A 874 35.70 -46.65 10.00
CA ASN A 874 35.72 -45.47 9.13
C ASN A 874 34.47 -45.46 8.24
N GLY A 875 33.42 -44.75 8.66
CA GLY A 875 32.15 -44.65 7.93
C GLY A 875 32.27 -44.12 6.50
N ASN A 876 33.26 -43.25 6.23
CA ASN A 876 33.40 -42.49 4.97
C ASN A 876 33.58 -43.33 3.69
N ASN A 877 33.83 -44.64 3.80
CA ASN A 877 34.10 -45.53 2.66
C ASN A 877 33.04 -46.62 2.46
N LEU A 878 31.98 -46.65 3.29
CA LEU A 878 31.07 -47.80 3.35
C LEU A 878 30.08 -47.90 2.18
N GLY A 879 29.89 -46.88 1.35
CA GLY A 879 29.03 -46.93 0.16
C GLY A 879 28.04 -45.76 0.10
N ILE A 880 26.88 -45.98 -0.52
CA ILE A 880 25.84 -44.95 -0.73
C ILE A 880 24.63 -45.03 0.22
N GLY A 881 24.50 -46.10 1.01
CA GLY A 881 23.44 -46.24 2.02
C GLY A 881 23.80 -45.56 3.36
N ASP A 882 22.82 -45.50 4.27
CA ASP A 882 23.03 -45.10 5.67
C ASP A 882 23.16 -46.35 6.54
N TYR A 883 24.16 -46.38 7.43
CA TYR A 883 24.61 -47.61 8.07
C TYR A 883 24.63 -47.55 9.59
N GLU A 884 24.12 -48.61 10.20
CA GLU A 884 24.17 -48.86 11.65
C GLU A 884 25.00 -50.12 11.96
N PHE A 885 25.61 -50.15 13.14
CA PHE A 885 26.63 -51.13 13.53
C PHE A 885 26.20 -51.93 14.77
N ALA A 886 26.38 -53.26 14.75
CA ALA A 886 26.20 -54.13 15.92
C ALA A 886 27.42 -55.05 16.13
N LEU A 887 27.64 -55.49 17.37
CA LEU A 887 28.78 -56.36 17.74
C LEU A 887 28.29 -57.65 18.41
N ASP A 888 28.83 -58.78 17.95
CA ASP A 888 28.61 -60.18 18.37
C ASP A 888 27.19 -60.74 18.18
N ASP A 889 26.18 -59.90 18.01
CA ASP A 889 24.79 -60.28 17.76
C ASP A 889 24.28 -59.65 16.46
N ALA A 890 23.63 -60.46 15.61
CA ALA A 890 23.07 -60.05 14.33
C ALA A 890 21.71 -59.34 14.49
N ASP A 891 21.04 -59.54 15.62
CA ASP A 891 19.76 -58.90 15.94
C ASP A 891 19.96 -57.60 16.75
N GLY A 892 21.22 -57.24 17.08
CA GLY A 892 21.59 -56.00 17.77
C GLY A 892 21.91 -56.17 19.28
N PRO A 893 22.04 -55.07 20.04
CA PRO A 893 21.69 -53.70 19.66
C PRO A 893 22.59 -53.14 18.56
N TYR A 894 21.96 -52.49 17.59
CA TYR A 894 22.63 -51.65 16.62
C TYR A 894 22.79 -50.21 17.17
N GLN A 895 23.80 -49.51 16.68
CA GLN A 895 24.11 -48.11 16.99
C GLN A 895 24.64 -47.39 15.76
N ASP A 896 24.32 -46.10 15.63
CA ASP A 896 24.82 -45.26 14.52
C ASP A 896 26.29 -44.86 14.71
N ASP A 897 26.75 -44.74 15.95
CA ASP A 897 28.15 -44.43 16.27
C ASP A 897 29.05 -45.59 15.79
N PRO A 898 30.01 -45.37 14.88
CA PRO A 898 30.92 -46.41 14.38
C PRO A 898 32.02 -46.75 15.39
N TYR A 899 31.70 -46.80 16.69
CA TYR A 899 32.65 -46.97 17.78
C TYR A 899 32.12 -47.87 18.92
N PHE A 900 32.80 -49.00 19.15
CA PHE A 900 32.53 -49.90 20.26
C PHE A 900 33.60 -49.76 21.33
N SER A 901 33.20 -49.49 22.57
CA SER A 901 34.09 -49.42 23.75
C SER A 901 33.95 -50.64 24.67
N ASN A 902 34.92 -50.81 25.57
CA ASN A 902 35.02 -51.88 26.56
C ASN A 902 34.95 -53.30 25.97
N VAL A 903 35.38 -53.45 24.72
CA VAL A 903 35.25 -54.70 23.97
C VAL A 903 36.04 -55.83 24.64
N SER A 904 35.42 -57.00 24.74
CA SER A 904 36.04 -58.15 25.39
C SER A 904 37.32 -58.59 24.65
N ALA A 905 38.20 -59.33 25.30
CA ALA A 905 39.31 -59.97 24.59
C ALA A 905 38.84 -61.29 23.98
N GLY A 906 38.88 -61.41 22.66
CA GLY A 906 38.29 -62.53 21.95
C GLY A 906 38.23 -62.32 20.44
N ASP A 907 37.47 -63.21 19.80
CA ASP A 907 37.09 -63.14 18.41
C ASP A 907 35.66 -62.58 18.39
N HIS A 908 35.41 -61.59 17.55
CA HIS A 908 34.18 -60.78 17.52
C HIS A 908 33.58 -60.74 16.11
N LEU A 909 32.26 -60.59 16.01
CA LEU A 909 31.56 -60.37 14.74
C LEU A 909 31.01 -58.96 14.69
N LEU A 910 31.47 -58.15 13.74
CA LEU A 910 30.89 -56.84 13.46
C LEU A 910 29.84 -57.00 12.35
N PHE A 911 28.63 -56.53 12.62
CA PHE A 911 27.53 -56.45 11.66
C PHE A 911 27.33 -54.99 11.27
N ILE A 912 27.19 -54.72 9.97
CA ILE A 912 26.84 -53.41 9.42
C ILE A 912 25.55 -53.61 8.60
N ARG A 913 24.47 -52.93 8.98
CA ARG A 913 23.19 -52.98 8.28
C ARG A 913 22.93 -51.64 7.58
N ASP A 914 22.44 -51.69 6.35
CA ASP A 914 21.82 -50.53 5.71
C ASP A 914 20.44 -50.29 6.33
N LYS A 915 20.20 -49.07 6.85
CA LYS A 915 18.95 -48.72 7.54
C LYS A 915 17.74 -48.76 6.60
N ASN A 916 17.95 -48.48 5.32
CA ASN A 916 16.95 -48.56 4.26
C ASN A 916 16.66 -50.02 3.82
N GLY A 917 17.23 -51.01 4.52
CA GLY A 917 16.88 -52.42 4.37
C GLY A 917 17.60 -53.15 3.24
N CYS A 918 18.53 -52.52 2.50
CA CYS A 918 19.17 -53.14 1.34
C CYS A 918 20.10 -54.32 1.68
N GLY A 919 20.50 -54.47 2.96
CA GLY A 919 21.10 -55.70 3.46
C GLY A 919 22.04 -55.53 4.66
N ILE A 920 22.67 -56.63 5.07
CA ILE A 920 23.61 -56.69 6.20
C ILE A 920 24.93 -57.33 5.74
N VAL A 921 26.06 -56.75 6.14
CA VAL A 921 27.40 -57.33 6.00
C VAL A 921 27.97 -57.72 7.35
N THR A 922 28.67 -58.85 7.40
CA THR A 922 29.35 -59.34 8.61
C THR A 922 30.85 -59.46 8.35
N ILE A 923 31.67 -59.01 9.31
CA ILE A 923 33.13 -59.11 9.26
C ILE A 923 33.71 -59.56 10.61
N GLU A 924 34.69 -60.47 10.57
CA GLU A 924 35.38 -60.97 11.77
C GLU A 924 36.43 -59.95 12.26
N VAL A 925 36.36 -59.56 13.53
CA VAL A 925 37.29 -58.64 14.19
C VAL A 925 37.92 -59.33 15.39
N PHE A 926 39.21 -59.09 15.66
CA PHE A 926 39.97 -59.85 16.66
C PHE A 926 40.61 -58.92 17.68
N VAL A 927 40.12 -58.98 18.93
CA VAL A 927 40.58 -58.12 20.03
C VAL A 927 41.54 -58.91 20.92
N LEU A 928 42.83 -58.61 20.79
CA LEU A 928 43.87 -59.28 21.55
C LEU A 928 43.78 -58.99 23.07
N GLY A 929 43.94 -60.02 23.88
CA GLY A 929 44.03 -59.88 25.34
C GLY A 929 44.46 -61.15 26.07
N PHE A 930 44.24 -61.19 27.38
CA PHE A 930 44.61 -62.34 28.22
C PHE A 930 43.70 -62.46 29.45
N PRO A 931 43.43 -63.69 29.94
CA PRO A 931 42.74 -63.90 31.22
C PRO A 931 43.57 -63.36 32.38
N LYS A 932 42.95 -62.55 33.25
CA LYS A 932 43.60 -62.04 34.48
C LYS A 932 43.80 -63.13 35.55
N PHE A 933 43.09 -64.24 35.46
CA PHE A 933 43.26 -65.43 36.28
C PHE A 933 42.87 -66.70 35.52
N PHE A 934 43.19 -67.86 36.07
CA PHE A 934 42.69 -69.16 35.58
C PHE A 934 42.64 -70.20 36.71
N THR A 935 41.77 -71.20 36.57
CA THR A 935 41.41 -72.20 37.59
C THR A 935 41.57 -73.62 37.07
N PRO A 936 42.79 -74.19 37.06
CA PRO A 936 43.03 -75.55 36.57
C PRO A 936 42.52 -76.61 37.56
N ASN A 937 41.21 -76.88 37.50
CA ASN A 937 40.44 -77.81 38.34
C ASN A 937 39.80 -78.98 37.54
N ASN A 938 39.88 -78.92 36.21
CA ASN A 938 39.35 -79.85 35.21
C ASN A 938 37.80 -79.87 35.12
N ASP A 939 37.14 -78.72 35.32
CA ASP A 939 35.69 -78.56 35.10
C ASP A 939 35.30 -78.11 33.67
N GLY A 940 36.29 -77.78 32.83
CA GLY A 940 36.11 -77.28 31.46
C GLY A 940 36.23 -75.76 31.30
N TYR A 941 36.23 -74.99 32.40
CA TYR A 941 36.22 -73.53 32.40
C TYR A 941 37.51 -72.96 33.02
N ASN A 942 38.20 -72.09 32.26
CA ASN A 942 39.46 -71.47 32.68
C ASN A 942 40.57 -72.48 33.10
N ASP A 943 40.53 -73.71 32.58
CA ASP A 943 41.47 -74.78 32.93
C ASP A 943 42.91 -74.57 32.45
N LYS A 944 43.07 -73.75 31.40
CA LYS A 944 44.35 -73.44 30.78
C LYS A 944 44.42 -71.94 30.54
N TRP A 945 45.62 -71.38 30.70
CA TRP A 945 45.89 -69.97 30.45
C TRP A 945 46.61 -69.77 29.11
N ASN A 946 46.06 -68.89 28.27
CA ASN A 946 46.65 -68.45 26.99
C ASN A 946 46.16 -67.03 26.65
N LEU A 947 46.67 -66.43 25.58
CA LEU A 947 46.09 -65.21 25.01
C LEU A 947 44.72 -65.49 24.37
N LYS A 948 43.86 -64.46 24.33
CA LYS A 948 42.60 -64.43 23.57
C LYS A 948 42.72 -63.47 22.38
N GLY A 949 41.92 -63.66 21.33
CA GLY A 949 42.00 -62.86 20.10
C GLY A 949 43.27 -63.11 19.28
N TRP A 950 43.96 -64.24 19.50
CA TRP A 950 45.13 -64.62 18.70
C TRP A 950 44.68 -65.42 17.49
N ASN A 951 45.03 -64.94 16.29
CA ASN A 951 44.62 -65.54 15.02
C ASN A 951 45.80 -65.65 14.02
N GLN A 952 45.48 -65.97 12.78
CA GLN A 952 46.45 -66.22 11.70
C GLN A 952 47.24 -64.97 11.24
N THR A 953 46.83 -63.76 11.64
CA THR A 953 47.59 -62.51 11.47
C THR A 953 48.94 -62.55 12.20
N TYR A 954 49.09 -63.46 13.16
CA TYR A 954 50.32 -63.71 13.89
C TYR A 954 50.96 -65.04 13.49
N SER A 955 52.28 -65.00 13.28
CA SER A 955 53.11 -66.16 12.96
C SER A 955 53.13 -67.15 14.12
N SER A 956 53.09 -68.46 13.83
CA SER A 956 53.26 -69.56 14.79
C SER A 956 54.61 -69.54 15.53
N ARG A 957 55.57 -68.75 15.04
CA ARG A 957 56.84 -68.43 15.73
C ARG A 957 56.68 -67.53 16.95
N SER A 958 55.48 -66.99 17.18
CA SER A 958 55.16 -66.23 18.39
C SER A 958 55.34 -67.10 19.64
N GLN A 959 55.85 -66.51 20.73
CA GLN A 959 56.16 -67.25 21.96
C GLN A 959 55.65 -66.51 23.19
N ILE A 960 55.13 -67.25 24.17
CA ILE A 960 54.79 -66.71 25.49
C ILE A 960 55.67 -67.38 26.54
N LYS A 961 56.37 -66.57 27.32
CA LYS A 961 57.23 -67.00 28.43
C LYS A 961 56.57 -66.60 29.74
N ILE A 962 56.35 -67.58 30.63
CA ILE A 962 55.65 -67.44 31.91
C ILE A 962 56.66 -67.58 33.04
N PHE A 963 56.61 -66.66 34.00
CA PHE A 963 57.57 -66.50 35.09
C PHE A 963 56.86 -66.50 36.45
N ASP A 964 57.52 -66.99 37.50
CA ASP A 964 57.03 -66.82 38.86
C ASP A 964 57.28 -65.41 39.41
N ARG A 965 56.77 -65.13 40.61
CA ARG A 965 56.93 -63.85 41.32
C ARG A 965 58.37 -63.44 41.66
N TYR A 966 59.37 -64.27 41.37
CA TYR A 966 60.79 -63.98 41.55
C TYR A 966 61.52 -63.85 40.19
N GLY A 967 60.78 -63.84 39.08
CA GLY A 967 61.32 -63.72 37.72
C GLY A 967 61.92 -65.01 37.16
N LYS A 968 61.71 -66.17 37.81
CA LYS A 968 62.18 -67.45 37.30
C LYS A 968 61.26 -67.94 36.19
N LEU A 969 61.82 -68.27 35.02
CA LEU A 969 61.07 -68.89 33.92
C LEU A 969 60.48 -70.25 34.36
N ILE A 970 59.17 -70.38 34.22
CA ILE A 970 58.39 -71.57 34.58
C ILE A 970 57.97 -72.33 33.31
N LYS A 971 57.48 -71.63 32.29
CA LYS A 971 57.01 -72.28 31.07
C LYS A 971 57.25 -71.40 29.86
N GLU A 972 57.55 -72.03 28.73
CA GLU A 972 57.44 -71.44 27.40
C GLU A 972 56.33 -72.20 26.66
N ILE A 973 55.38 -71.46 26.09
CA ILE A 973 54.26 -71.97 25.28
C ILE A 973 54.18 -71.16 23.98
N SER A 974 53.52 -71.70 22.96
CA SER A 974 53.09 -70.92 21.79
C SER A 974 51.63 -70.51 21.99
N PRO A 975 51.22 -69.28 21.59
CA PRO A 975 49.81 -68.91 21.58
C PRO A 975 48.96 -69.82 20.69
N ALA A 976 49.56 -70.51 19.71
CA ALA A 976 48.88 -71.47 18.83
C ALA A 976 48.60 -72.86 19.46
N THR A 977 48.80 -73.02 20.78
CA THR A 977 48.52 -74.27 21.52
C THR A 977 47.46 -74.01 22.58
N ASP A 978 46.86 -75.07 23.17
CA ASP A 978 45.79 -74.97 24.19
C ASP A 978 46.12 -74.11 25.45
N GLY A 979 47.32 -73.58 25.59
CA GLY A 979 47.75 -72.82 26.76
C GLY A 979 48.38 -73.67 27.86
N TRP A 980 48.47 -73.08 29.05
CA TRP A 980 49.16 -73.65 30.20
C TRP A 980 48.22 -74.02 31.34
N ASN A 981 48.23 -75.29 31.75
CA ASN A 981 47.39 -75.86 32.81
C ASN A 981 47.92 -75.68 34.25
N GLY A 982 48.85 -74.74 34.47
CA GLY A 982 49.41 -74.49 35.81
C GLY A 982 50.28 -75.60 36.39
N GLN A 983 50.84 -76.47 35.53
CA GLN A 983 51.80 -77.51 35.91
C GLN A 983 53.23 -77.18 35.46
N PHE A 984 54.19 -77.60 36.29
CA PHE A 984 55.62 -77.54 35.98
C PHE A 984 56.26 -78.89 36.31
N ASN A 985 56.95 -79.50 35.34
CA ASN A 985 57.54 -80.84 35.45
C ASN A 985 56.59 -81.92 36.00
N GLY A 986 55.31 -81.88 35.59
CA GLY A 986 54.27 -82.81 36.03
C GLY A 986 53.74 -82.57 37.46
N GLN A 987 54.20 -81.53 38.16
CA GLN A 987 53.66 -81.12 39.46
C GLN A 987 52.76 -79.90 39.36
N ASN A 988 51.71 -79.91 40.17
CA ASN A 988 50.79 -78.80 40.35
C ASN A 988 51.47 -77.65 41.10
N LEU A 989 51.57 -76.47 40.48
CA LEU A 989 52.08 -75.27 41.15
C LEU A 989 51.12 -74.69 42.20
N ARG A 990 51.65 -73.89 43.12
CA ARG A 990 50.85 -73.17 44.13
C ARG A 990 49.99 -72.08 43.49
N ALA A 991 48.86 -71.77 44.11
CA ALA A 991 48.13 -70.54 43.83
C ALA A 991 49.06 -69.33 44.12
N SER A 992 49.20 -68.45 43.13
CA SER A 992 50.15 -67.32 43.11
C SER A 992 49.91 -66.49 41.85
N ASP A 993 50.35 -65.24 41.86
CA ASP A 993 50.55 -64.49 40.63
C ASP A 993 51.75 -65.02 39.85
N TYR A 994 51.61 -64.99 38.53
CA TYR A 994 52.60 -65.30 37.50
C TYR A 994 52.67 -64.14 36.51
N TRP A 995 53.87 -63.87 36.00
CA TRP A 995 54.09 -62.83 34.99
C TRP A 995 54.30 -63.49 33.64
N PHE A 996 53.92 -62.82 32.56
CA PHE A 996 54.25 -63.27 31.21
C PHE A 996 54.93 -62.19 30.39
N VAL A 997 55.72 -62.65 29.41
CA VAL A 997 56.18 -61.87 28.27
C VAL A 997 55.78 -62.65 27.03
N ALA A 998 54.85 -62.10 26.25
CA ALA A 998 54.46 -62.62 24.95
C ALA A 998 55.18 -61.82 23.87
N ASN A 999 55.90 -62.52 22.99
CA ASN A 999 56.59 -61.97 21.85
C ASN A 999 55.81 -62.40 20.60
N LEU A 1000 54.89 -61.55 20.15
CA LEU A 1000 53.99 -61.82 19.04
C LEU A 1000 54.58 -61.25 17.74
N ILE A 1001 54.84 -62.14 16.78
CA ILE A 1001 55.38 -61.78 15.47
C ILE A 1001 54.21 -61.77 14.49
N LYS A 1002 53.84 -60.62 13.92
CA LYS A 1002 52.85 -60.55 12.82
C LYS A 1002 53.41 -61.21 11.55
N GLN A 1003 52.55 -61.57 10.60
CA GLN A 1003 52.97 -62.17 9.32
C GLN A 1003 53.89 -61.24 8.50
N ASP A 1004 53.72 -59.93 8.61
CA ASP A 1004 54.59 -58.89 8.02
C ASP A 1004 56.01 -58.83 8.62
N GLY A 1005 56.29 -59.58 9.69
CA GLY A 1005 57.56 -59.61 10.40
C GLY A 1005 57.71 -58.58 11.53
N THR A 1006 56.73 -57.70 11.74
CA THR A 1006 56.69 -56.79 12.89
C THR A 1006 56.50 -57.58 14.19
N ASN A 1007 57.08 -57.09 15.29
CA ASN A 1007 57.15 -57.82 16.54
C ASN A 1007 56.61 -57.00 17.71
N ARG A 1008 55.48 -57.45 18.27
CA ARG A 1008 54.77 -56.82 19.40
C ARG A 1008 55.11 -57.56 20.69
N VAL A 1009 55.75 -56.87 21.63
CA VAL A 1009 56.09 -57.43 22.95
C VAL A 1009 55.04 -57.01 23.96
N LEU A 1010 54.28 -57.97 24.45
CA LEU A 1010 53.23 -57.79 25.45
C LEU A 1010 53.71 -58.34 26.79
N LYS A 1011 53.37 -57.66 27.89
CA LYS A 1011 53.75 -58.04 29.25
C LYS A 1011 52.58 -57.84 30.18
N GLY A 1012 52.40 -58.74 31.13
CA GLY A 1012 51.36 -58.65 32.14
C GLY A 1012 51.55 -59.66 33.26
N HIS A 1013 50.58 -59.72 34.16
CA HIS A 1013 50.51 -60.76 35.19
C HIS A 1013 49.10 -61.32 35.28
N PHE A 1014 49.00 -62.56 35.76
CA PHE A 1014 47.74 -63.27 35.97
C PHE A 1014 47.86 -64.18 37.19
N SER A 1015 46.74 -64.43 37.86
CA SER A 1015 46.69 -65.27 39.06
C SER A 1015 46.34 -66.72 38.70
N LEU A 1016 47.16 -67.67 39.14
CA LEU A 1016 46.77 -69.08 39.20
C LEU A 1016 45.95 -69.28 40.47
N VAL A 1017 44.69 -69.70 40.33
CA VAL A 1017 43.75 -69.91 41.44
C VAL A 1017 43.44 -71.42 41.54
N ARG A 1018 43.39 -71.96 42.77
CA ARG A 1018 43.14 -73.38 43.07
C ARG A 1018 42.51 -73.56 44.43
#